data_AF-A5BAG0-F1
#
_entry.id   AF-A5BAG0-F1
#
_cell.length_a   1.000
_cell.length_b   1.000
_cell.length_c   1.000
_cell.angle_alpha   90.00
_cell.angle_beta   90.00
_cell.angle_gamma   90.00
#
_symmetry.space_group_name_H-M   'P 1'
#
loop_
_entity.id
_entity.type
_entity.pdbx_description
1 polymer ?
#
loop_
_entity_poly.entity_id
_entity_poly.type
_entity_poly.pdbx_seq_one_letter_code
_entity_poly.pdbx_strand_id
1 'polypeptide(L)'
;MAGVKLLGFWASPFGYRVIWTLKLKGINYEYIEEDLGNKSQLLLHHNPVHKKIPVLLHGDKAVAESLVILEYIEETWPENPLLPTDAYERAMARFWINFGESKSATFFQFFKSAAGEEQEKAIKETVEILKIIEEQSLGEKKFFGGEAIGLVDIAFGWLAYWFEGTEEAVGTKLLNSTTFPRLHAWIQNFKQSNLGALLSRSLNNEGGISSFSMVYEGEDPDKVYGLFLCRPDVSKHICQSCIDAATLKIVQVCQHKKEAIIWYNECFLRYSNRSFFSNLEMKPTLYMWNRQNASAPDKFDQKLGEMFQNLTAKATSSDGMYAIGQVEVSNFLNLYGIVQCTRDLRMSYCRQCLDEVVGYIPNFMEGKEGGRVLAPSCYIRYEIYPFAAVEDPIVEAQVPSSISPRGRKGRKTKWIATGTSLSGIVVVAFCVYYVIRRRKGADPEEKESKGDLCLLDLGGGRLDAEDYSSETLQGDMLAKSKEFPVIGFDIVYEATQHFSNDNKLGEGGFGPVYKGTLSDGKEIAVKRLSRTSGQGLQEFKNEVILIAKLQHRNLVRLLGCCLEGNELLLIYEYMPNKSLDFFLFDSTRGLELDWKTRFSIINGIARGISYLHEDSRLRIIHRDLKPSNILLDGDMNPKISDFGLARIFAGSENGTNTAKIVGSYGYMAPEYAMEGLYSNKSDVFSFGVVLLEIITGRKNAGFHLSGMGLSLLSYAWQLWNEGKGLELMDPLLGDSCCPDEFLRCYHIGLLCVQEDAFDRPTMSSVIIMLRSESLSLRQPERPAFSVGRFANNQEIASGSSSSVNGLTASTAVPR
;
A
#
# COMPACT_ATOMS: atom_id res chain seq x y z
N MET A 1 30.10 -29.12 6.65
CA MET A 1 28.66 -29.43 6.57
C MET A 1 28.11 -28.65 5.40
N ALA A 2 27.43 -29.31 4.46
CA ALA A 2 26.81 -28.62 3.34
C ALA A 2 25.78 -27.62 3.88
N GLY A 3 25.86 -26.36 3.45
CA GLY A 3 24.95 -25.31 3.94
C GLY A 3 23.52 -25.63 3.55
N VAL A 4 22.61 -25.66 4.53
CA VAL A 4 21.17 -25.76 4.29
C VAL A 4 20.66 -24.37 3.93
N LYS A 5 19.95 -24.24 2.82
CA LYS A 5 19.33 -22.98 2.39
C LYS A 5 17.85 -23.20 2.15
N LEU A 6 17.01 -22.26 2.55
CA LEU A 6 15.58 -22.29 2.31
C LEU A 6 15.19 -21.12 1.41
N LEU A 7 14.81 -21.42 0.18
CA LEU A 7 14.19 -20.46 -0.72
C LEU A 7 12.71 -20.40 -0.36
N GLY A 8 12.26 -19.24 0.11
CA GLY A 8 10.92 -19.06 0.63
C GLY A 8 10.39 -17.66 0.41
N PHE A 9 9.10 -17.48 0.65
CA PHE A 9 8.47 -16.18 0.69
C PHE A 9 7.90 -15.97 2.09
N TRP A 10 8.14 -14.82 2.70
CA TRP A 10 7.81 -14.56 4.11
C TRP A 10 6.31 -14.65 4.43
N ALA A 11 5.44 -14.57 3.41
CA ALA A 11 4.00 -14.73 3.57
C ALA A 11 3.49 -16.10 3.09
N SER A 12 4.37 -17.05 2.75
CA SER A 12 3.96 -18.39 2.34
C SER A 12 3.70 -19.27 3.57
N PRO A 13 2.45 -19.74 3.81
CA PRO A 13 2.19 -20.69 4.89
C PRO A 13 2.99 -22.00 4.71
N PHE A 14 3.24 -22.39 3.46
CA PHE A 14 4.06 -23.55 3.12
C PHE A 14 5.54 -23.35 3.44
N GLY A 15 6.06 -22.12 3.32
CA GLY A 15 7.41 -21.77 3.75
C GLY A 15 7.58 -21.83 5.26
N TYR A 16 6.57 -21.37 6.02
CA TYR A 16 6.60 -21.46 7.48
C TYR A 16 6.61 -22.88 8.02
N ARG A 17 5.93 -23.82 7.35
CA ARG A 17 6.03 -25.26 7.70
C ARG A 17 7.49 -25.68 7.80
N VAL A 18 8.29 -25.38 6.76
CA VAL A 18 9.71 -25.75 6.69
C VAL A 18 10.54 -25.00 7.75
N ILE A 19 10.28 -23.70 7.95
CA ILE A 19 10.96 -22.88 8.97
C ILE A 19 10.75 -23.45 10.37
N TRP A 20 9.51 -23.79 10.72
CA TRP A 20 9.18 -24.34 12.04
C TRP A 20 9.83 -25.71 12.24
N THR A 21 9.79 -26.58 11.23
CA THR A 21 10.46 -27.88 11.27
C THR A 21 11.97 -27.71 11.49
N LEU A 22 12.66 -26.90 10.70
CA LEU A 22 14.10 -26.67 10.86
C LEU A 22 14.46 -26.13 12.25
N LYS A 23 13.65 -25.21 12.79
CA LYS A 23 13.86 -24.63 14.14
C LYS A 23 13.63 -25.65 15.25
N LEU A 24 12.55 -26.43 15.20
CA LEU A 24 12.26 -27.46 16.20
C LEU A 24 13.31 -28.58 16.18
N LYS A 25 13.90 -28.85 15.02
CA LYS A 25 15.01 -29.81 14.84
C LYS A 25 16.38 -29.23 15.21
N GLY A 26 16.48 -27.92 15.47
CA GLY A 26 17.75 -27.25 15.77
C GLY A 26 18.72 -27.18 14.58
N ILE A 27 18.20 -27.24 13.35
CA ILE A 27 19.02 -27.23 12.13
C ILE A 27 19.31 -25.78 11.73
N ASN A 28 20.58 -25.43 11.58
CA ASN A 28 21.00 -24.13 11.06
C ASN A 28 20.77 -24.05 9.55
N TYR A 29 20.18 -22.95 9.08
CA TYR A 29 19.91 -22.72 7.66
C TYR A 29 20.04 -21.23 7.30
N GLU A 30 20.33 -20.96 6.03
CA GLU A 30 20.24 -19.64 5.40
C GLU A 30 18.85 -19.46 4.78
N TYR A 31 18.12 -18.41 5.16
CA TYR A 31 16.85 -18.09 4.52
C TYR A 31 17.07 -17.15 3.34
N ILE A 32 16.61 -17.56 2.16
CA ILE A 32 16.68 -16.78 0.93
C ILE A 32 15.24 -16.36 0.58
N GLU A 33 14.98 -15.06 0.69
CA GLU A 33 13.69 -14.49 0.30
C GLU A 33 13.55 -14.47 -1.23
N GLU A 34 12.50 -15.11 -1.73
CA GLU A 34 12.13 -15.15 -3.14
C GLU A 34 11.02 -14.14 -3.45
N ASP A 35 11.21 -13.37 -4.52
CA ASP A 35 10.17 -12.53 -5.08
C ASP A 35 9.28 -13.39 -6.00
N LEU A 36 8.01 -13.55 -5.65
CA LEU A 36 7.06 -14.33 -6.44
C LEU A 36 6.72 -13.69 -7.79
N GLY A 37 6.93 -12.37 -7.92
CA GLY A 37 6.78 -11.60 -9.16
C GLY A 37 8.05 -11.62 -10.03
N ASN A 38 9.23 -11.70 -9.41
CA ASN A 38 10.52 -11.82 -10.09
C ASN A 38 11.39 -12.96 -9.48
N LYS A 39 11.07 -14.19 -9.87
CA LYS A 39 11.68 -15.40 -9.32
C LYS A 39 13.18 -15.43 -9.57
N SER A 40 13.97 -15.72 -8.53
CA SER A 40 15.42 -15.78 -8.68
C SER A 40 15.85 -16.86 -9.68
N GLN A 41 16.99 -16.67 -10.33
CA GLN A 41 17.58 -17.73 -11.16
C GLN A 41 17.90 -18.99 -10.34
N LEU A 42 18.19 -18.83 -9.05
CA LEU A 42 18.40 -19.94 -8.12
C LEU A 42 17.12 -20.77 -7.96
N LEU A 43 15.97 -20.14 -7.77
CA LEU A 43 14.67 -20.82 -7.71
C LEU A 43 14.31 -21.49 -9.04
N LEU A 44 14.50 -20.79 -10.16
CA LEU A 44 14.19 -21.32 -11.48
C LEU A 44 15.08 -22.52 -11.85
N HIS A 45 16.34 -22.50 -11.42
CA HIS A 45 17.27 -23.61 -11.62
C HIS A 45 16.93 -24.81 -10.75
N HIS A 46 16.59 -24.59 -9.48
CA HIS A 46 16.38 -25.67 -8.50
C HIS A 46 14.93 -26.18 -8.41
N ASN A 47 13.96 -25.47 -8.99
CA ASN A 47 12.58 -25.95 -9.18
C ASN A 47 12.05 -25.54 -10.58
N PRO A 48 12.60 -26.11 -11.67
CA PRO A 48 12.26 -25.69 -13.04
C PRO A 48 10.84 -26.09 -13.44
N VAL A 49 10.28 -27.14 -12.83
CA VAL A 49 8.98 -27.71 -13.16
C VAL A 49 7.84 -26.83 -12.64
N HIS A 50 7.82 -26.58 -11.33
CA HIS A 50 6.72 -25.82 -10.71
C HIS A 50 7.06 -24.35 -10.55
N LYS A 51 8.35 -24.01 -10.45
CA LYS A 51 8.84 -22.64 -10.21
C LYS A 51 8.19 -22.04 -8.96
N LYS A 52 7.94 -22.86 -7.94
CA LYS A 52 7.23 -22.51 -6.71
C LYS A 52 8.14 -22.66 -5.49
N ILE A 53 7.83 -21.90 -4.45
CA ILE A 53 8.45 -22.01 -3.12
C ILE A 53 7.49 -22.76 -2.18
N PRO A 54 7.98 -23.37 -1.10
CA PRO A 54 9.39 -23.43 -0.67
C PRO A 54 10.25 -24.42 -1.48
N VAL A 55 11.55 -24.15 -1.52
CA VAL A 55 12.59 -25.09 -1.97
C VAL A 55 13.70 -25.13 -0.94
N LEU A 56 14.01 -26.32 -0.42
CA LEU A 56 15.14 -26.53 0.48
C LEU A 56 16.35 -27.01 -0.34
N LEU A 57 17.46 -26.29 -0.25
CA LEU A 57 18.75 -26.72 -0.77
C LEU A 57 19.57 -27.32 0.36
N HIS A 58 20.07 -28.53 0.17
CA HIS A 58 21.01 -29.17 1.07
C HIS A 58 22.24 -29.61 0.25
N GLY A 59 23.26 -28.74 0.23
CA GLY A 59 24.34 -28.85 -0.75
C GLY A 59 23.82 -28.62 -2.18
N ASP A 60 24.16 -29.52 -3.10
CA ASP A 60 23.72 -29.44 -4.51
C ASP A 60 22.33 -30.06 -4.76
N LYS A 61 21.68 -30.57 -3.71
CA LYS A 61 20.37 -31.22 -3.80
C LYS A 61 19.27 -30.23 -3.48
N ALA A 62 18.29 -30.12 -4.37
CA ALA A 62 17.07 -29.34 -4.16
C ALA A 62 15.89 -30.26 -3.86
N VAL A 63 15.13 -29.92 -2.83
CA VAL A 63 13.86 -30.57 -2.48
C VAL A 63 12.77 -29.50 -2.53
N ALA A 64 11.76 -29.71 -3.37
CA ALA A 64 10.62 -28.82 -3.53
C ALA A 64 9.36 -29.42 -2.90
N GLU A 65 8.34 -28.60 -2.68
CA GLU A 65 7.08 -28.93 -2.00
C GLU A 65 7.22 -29.09 -0.48
N SER A 66 6.47 -28.30 0.29
CA SER A 66 6.65 -28.21 1.75
C SER A 66 6.55 -29.56 2.47
N LEU A 67 5.59 -30.42 2.11
CA LEU A 67 5.40 -31.71 2.78
C LEU A 67 6.54 -32.69 2.47
N VAL A 68 7.03 -32.69 1.23
CA VAL A 68 8.18 -33.51 0.82
C VAL A 68 9.46 -33.02 1.51
N ILE A 69 9.62 -31.70 1.67
CA ILE A 69 10.73 -31.11 2.43
C ILE A 69 10.66 -31.53 3.90
N LEU A 70 9.48 -31.55 4.51
CA LEU A 70 9.27 -31.98 5.89
C LEU A 70 9.69 -33.46 6.09
N GLU A 71 9.30 -34.34 5.16
CA GLU A 71 9.72 -35.75 5.18
C GLU A 71 11.23 -35.89 5.01
N TYR A 72 11.81 -35.14 4.05
CA TYR A 72 13.25 -35.10 3.84
C TYR A 72 14.01 -34.66 5.09
N ILE A 73 13.53 -33.65 5.82
CA ILE A 73 14.15 -33.19 7.06
C ILE A 73 14.09 -34.28 8.14
N GLU A 74 12.94 -34.94 8.31
CA GLU A 74 12.77 -36.01 9.29
C GLU A 74 13.67 -37.22 9.02
N GLU A 75 13.90 -37.57 7.75
CA GLU A 75 14.78 -38.68 7.37
C GLU A 75 16.27 -38.31 7.44
N THR A 76 16.61 -37.06 7.10
CA THR A 76 18.01 -36.60 7.03
C THR A 76 18.59 -36.30 8.42
N TRP A 77 17.78 -35.78 9.34
CA TRP A 77 18.18 -35.46 10.70
C TRP A 77 17.30 -36.21 11.70
N PRO A 78 17.65 -37.44 12.11
CA PRO A 78 16.79 -38.27 12.96
C PRO A 78 16.67 -37.78 14.42
N GLU A 79 17.50 -36.82 14.83
CA GLU A 79 17.51 -36.22 16.17
C GLU A 79 16.25 -35.37 16.42
N ASN A 80 15.65 -35.44 17.62
CA ASN A 80 14.39 -34.75 17.95
C ASN A 80 13.25 -35.05 16.96
N PRO A 81 12.76 -36.30 16.88
CA PRO A 81 11.74 -36.68 15.90
C PRO A 81 10.43 -35.92 16.12
N LEU A 82 9.89 -35.35 15.03
CA LEU A 82 8.59 -34.65 15.02
C LEU A 82 7.44 -35.58 14.62
N LEU A 83 7.77 -36.72 14.00
CA LEU A 83 6.88 -37.84 13.81
C LEU A 83 6.99 -38.86 14.95
N PRO A 84 5.90 -39.56 15.30
CA PRO A 84 5.94 -40.65 16.26
C PRO A 84 6.95 -41.75 15.90
N THR A 85 7.54 -42.38 16.92
CA THR A 85 8.45 -43.51 16.75
C THR A 85 7.72 -44.81 16.39
N ASP A 86 6.47 -44.96 16.85
CA ASP A 86 5.62 -46.09 16.49
C ASP A 86 5.19 -46.02 15.02
N ALA A 87 5.19 -47.18 14.35
CA ALA A 87 4.93 -47.26 12.92
C ALA A 87 3.46 -46.95 12.58
N TYR A 88 2.52 -47.36 13.42
CA TYR A 88 1.10 -47.09 13.22
C TYR A 88 0.80 -45.60 13.46
N GLU A 89 1.28 -45.03 14.57
CA GLU A 89 1.06 -43.61 14.88
C GLU A 89 1.71 -42.69 13.84
N ARG A 90 2.89 -43.06 13.32
CA ARG A 90 3.53 -42.35 12.20
C ARG A 90 2.70 -42.40 10.92
N ALA A 91 2.14 -43.56 10.60
CA ALA A 91 1.25 -43.70 9.44
C ALA A 91 -0.03 -42.85 9.61
N MET A 92 -0.58 -42.81 10.82
CA MET A 92 -1.73 -41.96 11.15
C MET A 92 -1.40 -40.47 11.05
N ALA A 93 -0.22 -40.04 11.50
CA ALA A 93 0.23 -38.65 11.36
C ALA A 93 0.31 -38.24 9.87
N ARG A 94 0.89 -39.09 9.02
CA ARG A 94 0.95 -38.87 7.56
C ARG A 94 -0.44 -38.83 6.92
N PHE A 95 -1.34 -39.71 7.34
CA PHE A 95 -2.73 -39.70 6.89
C PHE A 95 -3.39 -38.35 7.19
N TRP A 96 -3.26 -37.82 8.41
CA TRP A 96 -3.89 -36.56 8.80
C TRP A 96 -3.30 -35.34 8.08
N ILE A 97 -1.99 -35.33 7.86
CA ILE A 97 -1.32 -34.30 7.05
C ILE A 97 -1.89 -34.31 5.62
N ASN A 98 -1.98 -35.47 4.99
CA ASN A 98 -2.51 -35.60 3.63
C ASN A 98 -4.01 -35.30 3.56
N PHE A 99 -4.78 -35.71 4.57
CA PHE A 99 -6.21 -35.38 4.68
C PHE A 99 -6.40 -33.87 4.70
N GLY A 100 -5.68 -33.16 5.57
CA GLY A 100 -5.72 -31.69 5.65
C GLY A 100 -5.37 -31.01 4.34
N GLU A 101 -4.31 -31.48 3.66
CA GLU A 101 -3.87 -30.93 2.38
C GLU A 101 -4.91 -31.17 1.26
N SER A 102 -5.51 -32.36 1.20
CA SER A 102 -6.56 -32.69 0.21
C SER A 102 -7.82 -31.84 0.36
N LYS A 103 -8.08 -31.32 1.56
CA LYS A 103 -9.24 -30.47 1.88
C LYS A 103 -8.94 -28.98 1.78
N SER A 104 -7.70 -28.60 1.49
CA SER A 104 -7.27 -27.20 1.32
C SER A 104 -8.16 -26.43 0.33
N ALA A 105 -8.53 -27.03 -0.81
CA ALA A 105 -9.42 -26.40 -1.79
C ALA A 105 -10.80 -26.03 -1.23
N THR A 106 -11.37 -26.86 -0.37
CA THR A 106 -12.65 -26.59 0.31
C THR A 106 -12.51 -25.44 1.31
N PHE A 107 -11.41 -25.40 2.08
CA PHE A 107 -11.09 -24.25 2.93
C PHE A 107 -10.88 -22.97 2.10
N PHE A 108 -10.26 -23.06 0.92
CA PHE A 108 -10.10 -21.92 0.01
C PHE A 108 -11.39 -21.47 -0.68
N GLN A 109 -12.37 -22.36 -0.86
CA GLN A 109 -13.70 -21.98 -1.35
C GLN A 109 -14.45 -21.13 -0.34
N PHE A 110 -14.38 -21.46 0.96
CA PHE A 110 -14.90 -20.61 2.03
C PHE A 110 -14.34 -19.17 1.96
N PHE A 111 -13.08 -19.00 1.54
CA PHE A 111 -12.46 -17.68 1.39
C PHE A 111 -12.90 -16.89 0.14
N LYS A 112 -13.56 -17.53 -0.84
CA LYS A 112 -13.91 -16.92 -2.13
C LYS A 112 -15.40 -16.72 -2.36
N SER A 113 -16.26 -17.35 -1.55
CA SER A 113 -17.72 -17.28 -1.74
C SER A 113 -18.27 -15.88 -1.45
N ALA A 114 -19.06 -15.33 -2.38
CA ALA A 114 -19.85 -14.11 -2.16
C ALA A 114 -21.08 -14.42 -1.29
N ALA A 115 -21.64 -13.40 -0.63
CA ALA A 115 -22.79 -13.55 0.27
C ALA A 115 -23.97 -14.27 -0.42
N GLY A 116 -24.58 -15.25 0.25
CA GLY A 116 -25.72 -16.02 -0.26
C GLY A 116 -25.57 -17.54 -0.10
N GLU A 117 -26.30 -18.30 -0.91
CA GLU A 117 -26.44 -19.77 -0.81
C GLU A 117 -25.12 -20.53 -1.02
N GLU A 118 -24.20 -19.99 -1.85
CA GLU A 118 -22.86 -20.54 -2.06
C GLU A 118 -21.95 -20.41 -0.83
N GLN A 119 -22.11 -19.33 -0.05
CA GLN A 119 -21.36 -19.13 1.19
C GLN A 119 -21.85 -20.09 2.29
N GLU A 120 -23.16 -20.27 2.41
CA GLU A 120 -23.76 -21.18 3.40
C GLU A 120 -23.35 -22.63 3.15
N LYS A 121 -23.31 -23.06 1.88
CA LYS A 121 -22.81 -24.38 1.49
C LYS A 121 -21.32 -24.56 1.85
N ALA A 122 -20.48 -23.58 1.50
CA ALA A 122 -19.04 -23.63 1.78
C ALA A 122 -18.74 -23.63 3.29
N ILE A 123 -19.52 -22.87 4.08
CA ILE A 123 -19.46 -22.88 5.55
C ILE A 123 -19.78 -24.28 6.08
N LYS A 124 -20.88 -24.89 5.63
CA LYS A 124 -21.31 -26.19 6.11
C LYS A 124 -20.28 -27.29 5.83
N GLU A 125 -19.74 -27.32 4.62
CA GLU A 125 -18.68 -28.27 4.25
C GLU A 125 -17.39 -28.06 5.08
N THR A 126 -17.03 -26.80 5.34
CA THR A 126 -15.87 -26.46 6.17
C THR A 126 -16.05 -26.90 7.62
N VAL A 127 -17.24 -26.68 8.19
CA VAL A 127 -17.59 -27.09 9.57
C VAL A 127 -17.52 -28.61 9.73
N GLU A 128 -18.03 -29.36 8.75
CA GLU A 128 -17.95 -30.83 8.78
C GLU A 128 -16.50 -31.34 8.78
N ILE A 129 -15.62 -30.72 7.99
CA ILE A 129 -14.20 -31.08 7.94
C ILE A 129 -13.50 -30.73 9.26
N LEU A 130 -13.72 -29.53 9.81
CA LEU A 130 -13.12 -29.12 11.08
C LEU A 130 -13.56 -30.02 12.24
N LYS A 131 -14.81 -30.48 12.23
CA LYS A 131 -15.33 -31.43 13.21
C LYS A 131 -14.59 -32.76 13.16
N ILE A 132 -14.34 -33.28 11.95
CA ILE A 132 -13.54 -34.49 11.77
C ILE A 132 -12.12 -34.28 12.30
N ILE A 133 -11.49 -33.13 12.02
CA ILE A 133 -10.13 -32.83 12.51
C ILE A 133 -10.10 -32.75 14.05
N GLU A 134 -11.04 -32.05 14.66
CA GLU A 134 -11.08 -31.91 16.13
C GLU A 134 -11.37 -33.24 16.82
N GLU A 135 -12.37 -33.99 16.36
CA GLU A 135 -12.82 -35.22 17.03
C GLU A 135 -11.89 -36.42 16.78
N GLN A 136 -11.42 -36.59 15.54
CA GLN A 136 -10.71 -37.81 15.11
C GLN A 136 -9.19 -37.63 15.05
N SER A 137 -8.68 -36.40 14.89
CA SER A 137 -7.24 -36.14 14.79
C SER A 137 -6.65 -35.53 16.06
N LEU A 138 -7.20 -34.41 16.53
CA LEU A 138 -6.74 -33.74 17.74
C LEU A 138 -7.17 -34.51 18.99
N GLY A 139 -8.44 -34.91 19.07
CA GLY A 139 -8.99 -35.60 20.24
C GLY A 139 -8.79 -34.75 21.50
N GLU A 140 -8.38 -35.37 22.61
CA GLU A 140 -8.08 -34.68 23.89
C GLU A 140 -6.63 -34.19 24.00
N LYS A 141 -5.83 -34.31 22.93
CA LYS A 141 -4.40 -34.01 22.99
C LYS A 141 -4.18 -32.49 22.99
N LYS A 142 -3.13 -32.04 23.70
CA LYS A 142 -2.71 -30.64 23.73
C LYS A 142 -2.24 -30.14 22.35
N PHE A 143 -1.54 -31.00 21.63
CA PHE A 143 -1.08 -30.85 20.25
C PHE A 143 -1.48 -32.09 19.46
N PHE A 144 -1.57 -32.01 18.13
CA PHE A 144 -1.84 -33.17 17.28
C PHE A 144 -0.80 -34.28 17.49
N GLY A 145 0.45 -33.90 17.79
CA GLY A 145 1.55 -34.79 18.19
C GLY A 145 1.52 -35.29 19.65
N GLY A 146 0.51 -34.93 20.46
CA GLY A 146 0.40 -35.31 21.87
C GLY A 146 0.69 -34.13 22.81
N GLU A 147 1.74 -34.26 23.61
CA GLU A 147 2.14 -33.23 24.62
C GLU A 147 3.06 -32.14 24.05
N ALA A 148 3.66 -32.38 22.88
CA ALA A 148 4.57 -31.47 22.19
C ALA A 148 4.14 -31.25 20.73
N ILE A 149 4.63 -30.16 20.14
CA ILE A 149 4.38 -29.82 18.72
C ILE A 149 5.00 -30.91 17.83
N GLY A 150 4.15 -31.61 17.08
CA GLY A 150 4.56 -32.60 16.09
C GLY A 150 4.40 -32.13 14.65
N LEU A 151 4.70 -33.00 13.69
CA LEU A 151 4.63 -32.66 12.26
C LEU A 151 3.20 -32.32 11.79
N VAL A 152 2.18 -32.92 12.41
CA VAL A 152 0.76 -32.64 12.13
C VAL A 152 0.40 -31.21 12.59
N ASP A 153 0.91 -30.77 13.74
CA ASP A 153 0.73 -29.40 14.23
C ASP A 153 1.36 -28.38 13.28
N ILE A 154 2.57 -28.67 12.79
CA ILE A 154 3.27 -27.82 11.82
C ILE A 154 2.48 -27.75 10.51
N ALA A 155 1.97 -28.88 10.01
CA ALA A 155 1.18 -28.96 8.79
C ALA A 155 -0.13 -28.17 8.91
N PHE A 156 -0.78 -28.20 10.07
CA PHE A 156 -1.99 -27.44 10.37
C PHE A 156 -1.73 -26.03 10.89
N GLY A 157 -0.50 -25.60 11.14
CA GLY A 157 -0.20 -24.30 11.75
C GLY A 157 -0.72 -23.09 10.97
N TRP A 158 -1.03 -23.24 9.69
CA TRP A 158 -1.75 -22.21 8.93
C TRP A 158 -3.18 -21.98 9.45
N LEU A 159 -3.84 -22.99 10.03
CA LEU A 159 -5.12 -22.82 10.73
C LEU A 159 -4.98 -21.84 11.91
N ALA A 160 -3.88 -21.89 12.64
CA ALA A 160 -3.65 -20.99 13.77
C ALA A 160 -3.37 -19.54 13.32
N TYR A 161 -2.53 -19.34 12.30
CA TYR A 161 -2.06 -18.00 11.93
C TYR A 161 -2.82 -17.33 10.79
N TRP A 162 -3.50 -18.09 9.92
CA TRP A 162 -4.18 -17.55 8.74
C TRP A 162 -5.71 -17.63 8.85
N PHE A 163 -6.25 -18.63 9.56
CA PHE A 163 -7.70 -18.85 9.60
C PHE A 163 -8.45 -17.74 10.36
N GLU A 164 -7.92 -17.26 11.50
CA GLU A 164 -8.54 -16.15 12.24
C GLU A 164 -8.67 -14.87 11.39
N GLY A 165 -7.62 -14.51 10.63
CA GLY A 165 -7.66 -13.35 9.74
C GLY A 165 -8.66 -13.51 8.58
N THR A 166 -8.90 -14.75 8.14
CA THR A 166 -9.90 -15.03 7.10
C THR A 166 -11.33 -15.06 7.62
N GLU A 167 -11.56 -15.51 8.86
CA GLU A 167 -12.89 -15.44 9.51
C GLU A 167 -13.36 -14.00 9.67
N GLU A 168 -12.42 -13.10 9.98
CA GLU A 168 -12.67 -11.66 10.07
C GLU A 168 -12.99 -11.04 8.69
N ALA A 169 -12.29 -11.48 7.63
CA ALA A 169 -12.54 -11.02 6.26
C ALA A 169 -13.89 -11.51 5.69
N VAL A 170 -14.31 -12.72 6.03
CA VAL A 170 -15.58 -13.33 5.59
C VAL A 170 -16.76 -12.93 6.51
N GLY A 171 -16.47 -12.32 7.67
CA GLY A 171 -17.47 -11.89 8.65
C GLY A 171 -18.16 -13.04 9.39
N THR A 172 -17.61 -14.26 9.33
CA THR A 172 -18.16 -15.46 9.97
C THR A 172 -17.08 -16.14 10.81
N LYS A 173 -17.33 -16.28 12.11
CA LYS A 173 -16.39 -16.88 13.07
C LYS A 173 -16.71 -18.36 13.30
N LEU A 174 -15.92 -19.26 12.73
CA LEU A 174 -16.12 -20.71 12.80
C LEU A 174 -15.35 -21.33 13.98
N LEU A 175 -14.06 -21.03 14.13
CA LEU A 175 -13.12 -21.54 15.14
C LEU A 175 -13.19 -20.70 16.43
N ASN A 176 -14.28 -20.87 17.16
CA ASN A 176 -14.45 -20.28 18.49
C ASN A 176 -14.52 -21.35 19.58
N SER A 177 -14.32 -20.93 20.83
CA SER A 177 -14.34 -21.80 22.01
C SER A 177 -15.67 -22.53 22.24
N THR A 178 -16.75 -22.10 21.61
CA THR A 178 -18.09 -22.71 21.74
C THR A 178 -18.33 -23.80 20.70
N THR A 179 -17.82 -23.61 19.48
CA THR A 179 -18.06 -24.52 18.35
C THR A 179 -16.95 -25.57 18.20
N PHE A 180 -15.69 -25.18 18.42
CA PHE A 180 -14.52 -26.07 18.35
C PHE A 180 -13.59 -25.81 19.54
N PRO A 181 -13.97 -26.22 20.77
CA PRO A 181 -13.27 -25.84 22.00
C PRO A 181 -11.82 -26.32 22.06
N ARG A 182 -11.53 -27.52 21.57
CA ARG A 182 -10.19 -28.13 21.64
C ARG A 182 -9.29 -27.57 20.56
N LEU A 183 -9.81 -27.39 19.34
CA LEU A 183 -9.06 -26.75 18.26
C LEU A 183 -8.76 -25.29 18.60
N HIS A 184 -9.69 -24.59 19.24
CA HIS A 184 -9.45 -23.24 19.76
C HIS A 184 -8.35 -23.22 20.83
N ALA A 185 -8.38 -24.15 21.79
CA ALA A 185 -7.33 -24.27 22.82
C ALA A 185 -5.96 -24.58 22.20
N TRP A 186 -5.91 -25.47 21.21
CA TRP A 186 -4.70 -25.78 20.45
C TRP A 186 -4.11 -24.54 19.77
N ILE A 187 -4.93 -23.71 19.12
CA ILE A 187 -4.48 -22.45 18.48
C ILE A 187 -3.80 -21.53 19.50
N GLN A 188 -4.39 -21.37 20.68
CA GLN A 188 -3.81 -20.52 21.74
C GLN A 188 -2.48 -21.09 22.23
N ASN A 189 -2.41 -22.40 22.47
CA ASN A 189 -1.19 -23.09 22.90
C ASN A 189 -0.08 -23.03 21.84
N PHE A 190 -0.43 -23.11 20.56
CA PHE A 190 0.51 -23.03 19.43
C PHE A 190 1.08 -21.61 19.23
N LYS A 191 0.36 -20.56 19.69
CA LYS A 191 0.77 -19.15 19.60
C LYS A 191 1.58 -18.65 20.80
N GLN A 192 1.44 -19.25 21.98
CA GLN A 192 2.08 -18.78 23.22
C GLN A 192 3.54 -19.25 23.36
N SER A 193 4.47 -18.32 23.16
CA SER A 193 5.85 -18.36 23.71
C SER A 193 6.06 -17.17 24.66
N ASN A 194 7.00 -17.23 25.63
CA ASN A 194 7.14 -16.28 26.75
C ASN A 194 7.14 -14.77 26.37
N LEU A 195 7.61 -14.41 25.18
CA LEU A 195 7.56 -13.04 24.64
C LEU A 195 6.12 -12.55 24.38
N GLY A 196 5.22 -13.44 23.98
CA GLY A 196 3.79 -13.13 23.78
C GLY A 196 3.04 -12.87 25.10
N ALA A 197 3.48 -13.46 26.20
CA ALA A 197 2.90 -13.22 27.53
C ALA A 197 3.24 -11.80 28.03
N LEU A 198 4.50 -11.36 27.90
CA LEU A 198 4.94 -10.00 28.28
C LEU A 198 4.24 -8.91 27.47
N LEU A 199 4.04 -9.16 26.19
CA LEU A 199 3.49 -8.21 25.23
C LEU A 199 1.96 -8.14 25.23
N SER A 200 1.28 -9.08 25.91
CA SER A 200 -0.18 -9.07 26.10
C SER A 200 -0.62 -8.32 27.37
N ARG A 201 0.32 -7.92 28.25
CA ARG A 201 0.04 -7.03 29.39
C ARG A 201 -0.09 -5.58 28.89
N SER A 202 -1.30 -5.24 28.44
CA SER A 202 -1.74 -3.85 28.17
C SER A 202 -1.69 -2.98 29.44
N LEU A 203 -1.67 -1.65 29.28
CA LEU A 203 -1.69 -0.61 30.32
C LEU A 203 -2.97 -0.65 31.18
N ASN A 204 -3.16 -1.72 31.95
CA ASN A 204 -4.29 -1.91 32.85
C ASN A 204 -3.78 -2.19 34.27
N ASN A 205 -4.09 -1.24 35.16
CA ASN A 205 -3.81 -1.17 36.61
C ASN A 205 -2.33 -0.86 36.92
N GLU A 206 -1.95 0.21 37.61
CA GLU A 206 -2.53 0.89 38.77
C GLU A 206 -2.08 2.38 38.77
N GLY A 207 -2.87 3.28 39.38
CA GLY A 207 -2.36 4.56 39.90
C GLY A 207 -1.92 5.65 38.91
N GLY A 208 -2.86 6.44 38.41
CA GLY A 208 -2.69 7.90 38.33
C GLY A 208 -1.97 8.56 37.13
N ILE A 209 -1.10 7.89 36.36
CA ILE A 209 -0.51 8.54 35.15
C ILE A 209 -0.36 7.52 34.01
N SER A 210 -1.32 7.52 33.08
CA SER A 210 -1.56 6.47 32.08
C SER A 210 -0.64 6.48 30.85
N SER A 211 0.60 6.95 30.96
CA SER A 211 1.53 7.13 29.82
C SER A 211 2.87 6.40 29.97
N PHE A 212 3.09 5.62 31.02
CA PHE A 212 4.34 4.90 31.25
C PHE A 212 4.12 3.61 32.05
N SER A 213 4.79 2.52 31.67
CA SER A 213 4.81 1.28 32.44
C SER A 213 6.11 0.50 32.29
N MET A 214 6.49 -0.20 33.36
CA MET A 214 7.59 -1.17 33.39
C MET A 214 6.99 -2.54 33.71
N VAL A 215 7.36 -3.55 32.94
CA VAL A 215 6.87 -4.92 33.10
C VAL A 215 8.02 -5.91 33.07
N TYR A 216 7.83 -7.07 33.69
CA TYR A 216 8.73 -8.20 33.55
C TYR A 216 7.94 -9.51 33.55
N GLU A 217 8.45 -10.52 32.84
CA GLU A 217 7.85 -11.85 32.75
C GLU A 217 8.92 -12.94 32.75
N GLY A 218 8.54 -14.13 33.20
CA GLY A 218 9.40 -15.32 33.24
C GLY A 218 10.32 -15.40 34.46
N GLU A 219 11.01 -16.52 34.55
CA GLU A 219 12.06 -16.81 35.54
C GLU A 219 13.40 -16.99 34.82
N ASP A 220 14.51 -16.84 35.54
CA ASP A 220 15.85 -17.00 34.96
C ASP A 220 16.05 -18.44 34.44
N PRO A 221 16.64 -18.64 33.25
CA PRO A 221 17.34 -17.67 32.40
C PRO A 221 16.47 -16.95 31.35
N ASP A 222 15.16 -17.22 31.31
CA ASP A 222 14.23 -16.77 30.27
C ASP A 222 13.44 -15.50 30.66
N LYS A 223 13.94 -14.77 31.66
CA LYS A 223 13.33 -13.54 32.15
C LYS A 223 13.48 -12.40 31.16
N VAL A 224 12.39 -11.65 30.95
CA VAL A 224 12.32 -10.52 30.02
C VAL A 224 11.79 -9.29 30.74
N TYR A 225 12.39 -8.14 30.47
CA TYR A 225 12.06 -6.81 30.98
C TYR A 225 11.53 -5.95 29.84
N GLY A 226 10.42 -5.24 30.07
CA GLY A 226 9.79 -4.36 29.08
C GLY A 226 9.49 -2.98 29.66
N LEU A 227 9.56 -1.95 28.82
CA LEU A 227 9.23 -0.56 29.14
C LEU A 227 8.38 0.02 28.02
N PHE A 228 7.26 0.62 28.39
CA PHE A 228 6.34 1.33 27.49
C PHE A 228 6.25 2.79 27.93
N LEU A 229 6.38 3.72 27.00
CA LEU A 229 6.28 5.15 27.24
C LEU A 229 5.48 5.81 26.13
N CYS A 230 4.53 6.65 26.49
CA CYS A 230 3.79 7.51 25.58
C CYS A 230 4.14 8.98 25.85
N ARG A 231 3.96 9.81 24.83
CA ARG A 231 4.08 11.25 24.97
C ARG A 231 2.96 11.78 25.89
N PRO A 232 3.22 12.72 26.81
CA PRO A 232 2.21 13.13 27.81
C PRO A 232 1.00 13.88 27.24
N ASP A 233 1.12 14.47 26.05
CA ASP A 233 0.06 15.21 25.34
C ASP A 233 -0.89 14.30 24.54
N VAL A 234 -0.58 13.00 24.38
CA VAL A 234 -1.44 12.07 23.63
C VAL A 234 -2.52 11.45 24.52
N SER A 235 -3.73 11.27 23.97
CA SER A 235 -4.82 10.64 24.70
C SER A 235 -4.51 9.18 25.04
N LYS A 236 -5.13 8.65 26.11
CA LYS A 236 -4.98 7.23 26.50
C LYS A 236 -5.29 6.26 25.36
N HIS A 237 -6.27 6.57 24.51
CA HIS A 237 -6.63 5.73 23.36
C HIS A 237 -5.53 5.71 22.29
N ILE A 238 -4.98 6.89 21.94
CA ILE A 238 -3.88 7.01 20.97
C ILE A 238 -2.63 6.31 21.51
N CYS A 239 -2.31 6.52 22.79
CA CYS A 239 -1.23 5.83 23.46
C CYS A 239 -1.37 4.30 23.38
N GLN A 240 -2.54 3.75 23.73
CA GLN A 240 -2.77 2.31 23.68
C GLN A 240 -2.64 1.75 22.27
N SER A 241 -3.27 2.41 21.28
CA SER A 241 -3.16 1.99 19.88
C SER A 241 -1.72 2.01 19.36
N CYS A 242 -0.92 3.01 19.78
CA CYS A 242 0.49 3.08 19.43
C CYS A 242 1.29 1.94 20.06
N ILE A 243 1.07 1.64 21.35
CA ILE A 243 1.74 0.53 22.04
C ILE A 243 1.37 -0.81 21.42
N ASP A 244 0.10 -1.02 21.05
CA ASP A 244 -0.35 -2.25 20.39
C ASP A 244 0.33 -2.42 19.01
N ALA A 245 0.41 -1.33 18.23
CA ALA A 245 1.10 -1.34 16.95
C ALA A 245 2.61 -1.60 17.09
N ALA A 246 3.25 -0.93 18.06
CA ALA A 246 4.67 -1.12 18.38
C ALA A 246 4.97 -2.56 18.80
N THR A 247 4.09 -3.14 19.61
CA THR A 247 4.15 -4.52 20.09
C THR A 247 4.07 -5.51 18.92
N LEU A 248 3.03 -5.40 18.08
CA LEU A 248 2.88 -6.24 16.89
C LEU A 248 4.10 -6.14 15.98
N LYS A 249 4.63 -4.93 15.81
CA LYS A 249 5.78 -4.68 14.93
C LYS A 249 7.08 -5.29 15.47
N ILE A 250 7.32 -5.16 16.78
CA ILE A 250 8.48 -5.77 17.43
C ILE A 250 8.43 -7.30 17.34
N VAL A 251 7.28 -7.91 17.60
CA VAL A 251 7.11 -9.37 17.47
C VAL A 251 7.37 -9.80 16.03
N GLN A 252 6.85 -9.03 15.07
CA GLN A 252 6.99 -9.34 13.65
C GLN A 252 8.44 -9.23 13.16
N VAL A 253 9.16 -8.18 13.56
CA VAL A 253 10.44 -7.79 12.96
C VAL A 253 11.66 -8.24 13.78
N CYS A 254 11.57 -8.24 15.11
CA CYS A 254 12.67 -8.55 16.01
C CYS A 254 12.62 -9.98 16.55
N GLN A 255 12.16 -10.92 15.72
CA GLN A 255 12.03 -12.33 16.10
C GLN A 255 13.37 -12.90 16.60
N HIS A 256 13.36 -13.59 17.74
CA HIS A 256 14.53 -14.25 18.37
C HIS A 256 15.62 -13.29 18.89
N LYS A 257 15.35 -11.98 18.95
CA LYS A 257 16.29 -11.00 19.52
C LYS A 257 16.06 -10.87 21.01
N LYS A 258 17.14 -10.91 21.78
CA LYS A 258 17.12 -10.79 23.25
C LYS A 258 16.82 -9.38 23.72
N GLU A 259 16.97 -8.40 22.83
CA GLU A 259 16.70 -7.00 23.08
C GLU A 259 16.18 -6.31 21.82
N ALA A 260 15.20 -5.42 21.98
CA ALA A 260 14.77 -4.53 20.92
C ALA A 260 14.28 -3.19 21.44
N ILE A 261 14.36 -2.18 20.58
CA ILE A 261 13.82 -0.84 20.82
C ILE A 261 13.08 -0.36 19.57
N ILE A 262 11.88 0.18 19.77
CA ILE A 262 11.09 0.83 18.71
C ILE A 262 10.62 2.22 19.13
N TRP A 263 10.76 3.19 18.21
CA TRP A 263 10.26 4.56 18.37
C TRP A 263 9.16 4.86 17.35
N TYR A 264 8.07 5.43 17.85
CA TYR A 264 7.01 6.10 17.11
C TYR A 264 6.92 7.57 17.56
N ASN A 265 6.10 8.38 16.89
CA ASN A 265 5.92 9.78 17.27
C ASN A 265 5.15 9.91 18.60
N GLU A 266 4.20 8.99 18.85
CA GLU A 266 3.28 9.02 19.99
C GLU A 266 3.76 8.15 21.16
N CYS A 267 4.57 7.12 20.88
CA CYS A 267 5.03 6.17 21.88
C CYS A 267 6.39 5.54 21.58
N PHE A 268 6.92 4.87 22.60
CA PHE A 268 8.20 4.20 22.67
C PHE A 268 8.02 2.85 23.39
N LEU A 269 8.65 1.81 22.86
CA LEU A 269 8.64 0.48 23.48
C LEU A 269 10.05 -0.11 23.42
N ARG A 270 10.49 -0.69 24.54
CA ARG A 270 11.75 -1.42 24.65
C ARG A 270 11.56 -2.72 25.42
N TYR A 271 12.23 -3.78 24.99
CA TYR A 271 12.40 -4.98 25.83
C TYR A 271 13.84 -5.48 25.81
N SER A 272 14.22 -6.21 26.86
CA SER A 272 15.52 -6.85 26.98
C SER A 272 15.47 -8.06 27.90
N ASN A 273 16.39 -9.01 27.74
CA ASN A 273 16.63 -10.09 28.69
C ASN A 273 17.50 -9.65 29.90
N ARG A 274 17.99 -8.40 29.92
CA ARG A 274 18.61 -7.77 31.11
C ARG A 274 17.71 -6.68 31.66
N SER A 275 17.80 -6.44 32.97
CA SER A 275 17.17 -5.26 33.55
C SER A 275 17.89 -3.99 33.09
N PHE A 276 17.14 -3.03 32.56
CA PHE A 276 17.63 -1.70 32.18
C PHE A 276 16.90 -0.57 32.94
N PHE A 277 16.01 -0.92 33.87
CA PHE A 277 15.24 0.07 34.63
C PHE A 277 16.15 0.94 35.51
N SER A 278 15.87 2.25 35.50
CA SER A 278 16.60 3.29 36.24
C SER A 278 18.09 3.44 35.87
N ASN A 279 18.53 2.82 34.77
CA ASN A 279 19.89 2.95 34.26
C ASN A 279 19.91 3.91 33.06
N LEU A 280 20.85 4.86 33.08
CA LEU A 280 21.09 5.74 31.93
C LEU A 280 21.77 4.95 30.82
N GLU A 281 21.07 4.76 29.70
CA GLU A 281 21.59 4.14 28.50
C GLU A 281 21.45 5.07 27.30
N MET A 282 22.59 5.46 26.73
CA MET A 282 22.65 6.33 25.56
C MET A 282 22.66 5.56 24.23
N LYS A 283 23.17 4.32 24.23
CA LYS A 283 23.39 3.53 23.02
C LYS A 283 22.40 2.37 22.89
N PRO A 284 21.94 2.07 21.66
CA PRO A 284 22.26 2.75 20.40
C PRO A 284 21.53 4.10 20.28
N THR A 285 22.21 5.09 19.69
CA THR A 285 21.64 6.40 19.41
C THR A 285 21.38 6.52 17.91
N LEU A 286 20.20 6.99 17.51
CA LEU A 286 19.85 7.29 16.13
C LEU A 286 19.73 8.80 15.92
N TYR A 287 20.23 9.27 14.79
CA TYR A 287 20.19 10.66 14.38
C TYR A 287 19.47 10.76 13.04
N MET A 288 18.61 11.76 12.88
CA MET A 288 17.91 12.02 11.62
C MET A 288 17.80 13.52 11.39
N TRP A 289 17.83 13.94 10.13
CA TRP A 289 17.66 15.34 9.77
C TRP A 289 17.04 15.51 8.38
N ASN A 290 16.44 16.68 8.18
CA ASN A 290 15.90 17.09 6.89
C ASN A 290 17.05 17.39 5.90
N ARG A 291 16.82 17.21 4.60
CA ARG A 291 17.86 17.49 3.58
C ARG A 291 18.09 18.99 3.38
N GLN A 292 17.10 19.80 3.73
CA GLN A 292 17.10 21.26 3.60
C GLN A 292 17.95 21.90 4.70
N ASN A 293 18.68 22.95 4.32
CA ASN A 293 19.45 23.77 5.23
C ASN A 293 18.71 25.09 5.51
N ALA A 294 18.84 25.59 6.74
CA ALA A 294 18.32 26.88 7.13
C ALA A 294 18.99 27.99 6.31
N SER A 295 18.22 29.03 5.97
CA SER A 295 18.71 30.17 5.18
C SER A 295 19.81 30.97 5.89
N ALA A 296 19.88 30.92 7.22
CA ALA A 296 20.91 31.53 8.06
C ALA A 296 21.33 30.56 9.17
N PRO A 297 22.22 29.58 8.87
CA PRO A 297 22.58 28.48 9.78
C PRO A 297 23.02 28.93 11.17
N ASP A 298 23.96 29.87 11.27
CA ASP A 298 24.51 30.31 12.57
C ASP A 298 23.43 30.88 13.52
N LYS A 299 22.54 31.72 12.98
CA LYS A 299 21.43 32.32 13.75
C LYS A 299 20.39 31.27 14.13
N PHE A 300 20.13 30.33 13.22
CA PHE A 300 19.20 29.24 13.43
C PHE A 300 19.70 28.31 14.55
N ASP A 301 20.96 27.87 14.47
CA ASP A 301 21.58 26.96 15.43
C ASP A 301 21.73 27.60 16.82
N GLN A 302 22.02 28.91 16.88
CA GLN A 302 21.98 29.66 18.14
C GLN A 302 20.59 29.60 18.79
N LYS A 303 19.52 29.89 18.03
CA LYS A 303 18.13 29.88 18.53
C LYS A 303 17.68 28.47 18.91
N LEU A 304 18.10 27.47 18.15
CA LEU A 304 17.86 26.05 18.41
C LEU A 304 18.49 25.63 19.76
N GLY A 305 19.74 26.02 20.00
CA GLY A 305 20.44 25.78 21.26
C GLY A 305 19.75 26.43 22.47
N GLU A 306 19.38 27.71 22.35
CA GLU A 306 18.63 28.44 23.40
C GLU A 306 17.30 27.75 23.72
N MET A 307 16.57 27.29 22.69
CA MET A 307 15.31 26.57 22.87
C MET A 307 15.52 25.25 23.62
N PHE A 308 16.47 24.42 23.21
CA PHE A 308 16.70 23.13 23.86
C PHE A 308 17.25 23.23 25.28
N GLN A 309 18.03 24.28 25.60
CA GLN A 309 18.43 24.55 26.98
C GLN A 309 17.21 24.84 27.87
N ASN A 310 16.27 25.64 27.38
CA ASN A 310 15.02 25.95 28.09
C ASN A 310 14.14 24.70 28.24
N LEU A 311 13.95 23.93 27.17
CA LEU A 311 13.16 22.69 27.19
C LEU A 311 13.76 21.65 28.14
N THR A 312 15.09 21.51 28.16
CA THR A 312 15.78 20.60 29.08
C THR A 312 15.58 21.02 30.54
N ALA A 313 15.66 22.31 30.85
CA ALA A 313 15.36 22.81 32.19
C ALA A 313 13.90 22.56 32.61
N LYS A 314 12.95 22.75 31.69
CA LYS A 314 11.52 22.49 31.93
C LYS A 314 11.24 21.00 32.15
N ALA A 315 11.76 20.14 31.30
CA ALA A 315 11.56 18.69 31.39
C ALA A 315 12.16 18.13 32.69
N THR A 316 13.34 18.61 33.08
CA THR A 316 14.03 18.14 34.31
C THR A 316 13.42 18.69 35.60
N SER A 317 12.48 19.63 35.51
CA SER A 317 11.72 20.19 36.64
C SER A 317 10.27 19.71 36.68
N SER A 318 9.84 18.89 35.72
CA SER A 318 8.46 18.40 35.58
C SER A 318 8.38 16.90 35.89
N ASP A 319 7.33 16.48 36.59
CA ASP A 319 7.04 15.06 36.89
C ASP A 319 6.80 14.21 35.63
N GLY A 320 6.52 14.86 34.50
CA GLY A 320 6.37 14.23 33.19
C GLY A 320 7.68 13.96 32.46
N MET A 321 8.82 14.49 32.94
CA MET A 321 10.13 14.45 32.28
C MET A 321 10.06 14.80 30.78
N TYR A 322 9.26 15.81 30.47
CA TYR A 322 8.82 16.17 29.12
C TYR A 322 8.64 17.68 29.02
N ALA A 323 8.99 18.26 27.86
CA ALA A 323 8.66 19.64 27.54
C ALA A 323 8.54 19.85 26.03
N ILE A 324 7.64 20.77 25.65
CA ILE A 324 7.47 21.29 24.30
C ILE A 324 7.63 22.81 24.32
N GLY A 325 8.07 23.38 23.20
CA GLY A 325 8.10 24.82 23.03
C GLY A 325 8.38 25.24 21.61
N GLN A 326 8.35 26.55 21.41
CA GLN A 326 8.66 27.19 20.14
C GLN A 326 9.52 28.43 20.35
N VAL A 327 10.28 28.82 19.33
CA VAL A 327 11.03 30.08 19.28
C VAL A 327 10.93 30.70 17.90
N GLU A 328 10.75 32.03 17.86
CA GLU A 328 10.77 32.79 16.62
C GLU A 328 12.21 32.98 16.15
N VAL A 329 12.52 32.52 14.93
CA VAL A 329 13.85 32.66 14.30
C VAL A 329 13.90 33.90 13.39
N SER A 330 12.77 34.21 12.74
CA SER A 330 12.54 35.41 11.93
C SER A 330 11.04 35.75 11.88
N ASN A 331 10.68 36.94 11.40
CA ASN A 331 9.30 37.44 11.32
C ASN A 331 8.28 36.50 10.62
N PHE A 332 8.74 35.46 9.92
CA PHE A 332 7.91 34.49 9.21
C PHE A 332 8.28 33.02 9.49
N LEU A 333 9.21 32.76 10.43
CA LEU A 333 9.71 31.40 10.69
C LEU A 333 9.75 31.12 12.19
N ASN A 334 8.92 30.16 12.61
CA ASN A 334 8.94 29.59 13.95
C ASN A 334 9.61 28.22 13.93
N LEU A 335 10.37 27.96 14.98
CA LEU A 335 11.02 26.68 15.25
C LEU A 335 10.32 26.02 16.42
N TYR A 336 9.92 24.76 16.24
CA TYR A 336 9.21 23.95 17.23
C TYR A 336 10.14 22.86 17.75
N GLY A 337 10.11 22.61 19.06
CA GLY A 337 11.00 21.66 19.72
C GLY A 337 10.33 20.86 20.83
N ILE A 338 10.81 19.63 21.02
CA ILE A 338 10.32 18.72 22.07
C ILE A 338 11.47 17.93 22.66
N VAL A 339 11.38 17.64 23.97
CA VAL A 339 12.31 16.78 24.69
C VAL A 339 11.53 15.84 25.62
N GLN A 340 12.00 14.60 25.77
CA GLN A 340 11.41 13.64 26.70
C GLN A 340 12.44 12.63 27.22
N CYS A 341 12.36 12.28 28.50
CA CYS A 341 13.11 11.18 29.10
C CYS A 341 12.18 10.02 29.50
N THR A 342 12.74 8.82 29.67
CA THR A 342 12.03 7.72 30.33
C THR A 342 11.84 8.04 31.81
N ARG A 343 10.65 7.70 32.35
CA ARG A 343 10.23 8.16 33.69
C ARG A 343 10.82 7.36 34.85
N ASP A 344 11.54 6.28 34.55
CA ASP A 344 12.30 5.48 35.52
C ASP A 344 13.65 6.10 35.91
N LEU A 345 14.09 7.15 35.20
CA LEU A 345 15.35 7.83 35.47
C LEU A 345 15.24 8.84 36.62
N ARG A 346 16.41 9.18 37.19
CA ARG A 346 16.54 10.34 38.08
C ARG A 346 16.60 11.62 37.25
N MET A 347 16.13 12.74 37.81
CA MET A 347 16.19 14.06 37.15
C MET A 347 17.61 14.42 36.67
N SER A 348 18.66 14.05 37.42
CA SER A 348 20.05 14.24 37.02
C SER A 348 20.45 13.44 35.78
N TYR A 349 19.97 12.20 35.64
CA TYR A 349 20.23 11.36 34.47
C TYR A 349 19.39 11.77 33.27
N CYS A 350 18.15 12.22 33.48
CA CYS A 350 17.36 12.83 32.41
C CYS A 350 18.08 14.08 31.86
N ARG A 351 18.56 14.96 32.75
CA ARG A 351 19.34 16.14 32.35
C ARG A 351 20.60 15.76 31.58
N GLN A 352 21.38 14.83 32.11
CA GLN A 352 22.58 14.33 31.45
C GLN A 352 22.28 13.77 30.06
N CYS A 353 21.21 12.96 29.92
CA CYS A 353 20.80 12.39 28.64
C CYS A 353 20.44 13.49 27.63
N LEU A 354 19.61 14.45 28.04
CA LEU A 354 19.15 15.56 27.19
C LEU A 354 20.31 16.48 26.76
N ASP A 355 21.19 16.83 27.70
CA ASP A 355 22.38 17.64 27.41
C ASP A 355 23.29 16.93 26.39
N GLU A 356 23.44 15.61 26.51
CA GLU A 356 24.25 14.80 25.59
C GLU A 356 23.62 14.70 24.20
N VAL A 357 22.31 14.44 24.08
CA VAL A 357 21.65 14.36 22.76
C VAL A 357 21.56 15.71 22.06
N VAL A 358 21.41 16.81 22.81
CA VAL A 358 21.50 18.17 22.27
C VAL A 358 22.93 18.47 21.80
N GLY A 359 23.94 18.00 22.53
CA GLY A 359 25.35 18.11 22.16
C GLY A 359 25.74 17.40 20.85
N TYR A 360 24.91 16.48 20.36
CA TYR A 360 25.10 15.85 19.05
C TYR A 360 24.64 16.75 17.88
N ILE A 361 23.79 17.76 18.10
CA ILE A 361 23.26 18.61 17.02
C ILE A 361 24.37 19.31 16.22
N PRO A 362 25.33 20.03 16.84
CA PRO A 362 26.36 20.75 16.08
C PRO A 362 27.27 19.83 15.24
N ASN A 363 27.41 18.57 15.63
CA ASN A 363 28.32 17.63 14.97
C ASN A 363 27.66 16.89 13.79
N PHE A 364 26.34 16.64 13.87
CA PHE A 364 25.64 15.78 12.89
C PHE A 364 24.53 16.50 12.12
N MET A 365 24.03 17.62 12.62
CA MET A 365 22.81 18.28 12.13
C MET A 365 22.96 19.81 12.03
N GLU A 366 24.19 20.30 11.89
CA GLU A 366 24.48 21.73 11.74
C GLU A 366 23.69 22.35 10.58
N GLY A 367 23.02 23.47 10.86
CA GLY A 367 22.25 24.23 9.88
C GLY A 367 21.04 23.52 9.28
N LYS A 368 20.56 22.40 9.85
CA LYS A 368 19.40 21.66 9.31
C LYS A 368 18.09 22.24 9.83
N GLU A 369 17.07 22.33 8.98
CA GLU A 369 15.76 22.91 9.35
C GLU A 369 14.90 21.97 10.22
N GLY A 370 15.31 20.71 10.37
CA GLY A 370 14.62 19.76 11.23
C GLY A 370 15.50 18.56 11.53
N GLY A 371 15.36 18.01 12.73
CA GLY A 371 16.20 16.93 13.21
C GLY A 371 15.66 16.20 14.44
N ARG A 372 16.13 14.97 14.61
CA ARG A 372 15.77 14.06 15.71
C ARG A 372 16.99 13.34 16.24
N VAL A 373 17.02 13.15 17.55
CA VAL A 373 17.98 12.25 18.21
C VAL A 373 17.20 11.32 19.13
N LEU A 374 17.34 10.01 18.89
CA LEU A 374 16.64 8.96 19.62
C LEU A 374 17.66 8.13 20.40
N ALA A 375 17.62 8.21 21.72
CA ALA A 375 18.39 7.36 22.63
C ALA A 375 17.44 6.47 23.47
N PRO A 376 17.93 5.36 24.05
CA PRO A 376 17.09 4.49 24.88
C PRO A 376 16.53 5.16 26.14
N SER A 377 17.21 6.20 26.65
CA SER A 377 16.83 6.93 27.86
C SER A 377 16.15 8.29 27.62
N CYS A 378 16.31 8.88 26.44
CA CYS A 378 15.69 10.16 26.08
C CYS A 378 15.63 10.38 24.57
N TYR A 379 14.78 11.30 24.12
CA TYR A 379 14.78 11.75 22.73
C TYR A 379 14.49 13.25 22.61
N ILE A 380 14.93 13.82 21.49
CA ILE A 380 14.61 15.18 21.09
C ILE A 380 14.14 15.23 19.63
N ARG A 381 13.32 16.23 19.31
CA ARG A 381 12.93 16.56 17.94
C ARG A 381 12.74 18.06 17.77
N TYR A 382 13.15 18.60 16.63
CA TYR A 382 12.83 19.96 16.22
C TYR A 382 12.46 20.02 14.73
N GLU A 383 11.57 20.96 14.38
CA GLU A 383 11.14 21.21 13.00
C GLU A 383 10.70 22.68 12.84
N ILE A 384 10.71 23.21 11.62
CA ILE A 384 10.16 24.55 11.28
C ILE A 384 8.64 24.58 11.10
N TYR A 385 7.95 23.47 11.38
CA TYR A 385 6.50 23.35 11.30
C TYR A 385 5.95 22.73 12.60
N PRO A 386 4.73 23.07 13.02
CA PRO A 386 4.15 22.53 14.24
C PRO A 386 3.89 21.02 14.10
N PHE A 387 4.27 20.24 15.12
CA PHE A 387 4.05 18.78 15.18
C PHE A 387 3.47 18.30 16.52
N ALA A 388 3.17 19.23 17.43
CA ALA A 388 2.44 19.00 18.66
C ALA A 388 1.85 20.34 19.15
N ALA A 389 0.75 20.28 19.89
CA ALA A 389 0.06 21.46 20.37
C ALA A 389 0.92 22.18 21.41
N VAL A 390 1.34 23.41 21.11
CA VAL A 390 1.97 24.30 22.08
C VAL A 390 0.85 24.93 22.89
N GLU A 391 0.78 24.64 24.19
CA GLU A 391 -0.12 25.38 25.07
C GLU A 391 0.33 26.84 25.12
N ASP A 392 -0.48 27.74 24.57
CA ASP A 392 -0.30 29.17 24.77
C ASP A 392 -0.47 29.49 26.26
N PRO A 393 0.31 30.43 26.83
CA PRO A 393 0.05 30.92 28.17
C PRO A 393 -1.37 31.51 28.20
N ILE A 394 -2.22 30.90 29.04
CA ILE A 394 -3.60 31.33 29.28
C ILE A 394 -3.59 32.82 29.65
N VAL A 395 -4.00 33.67 28.72
CA VAL A 395 -4.40 35.04 29.05
C VAL A 395 -5.71 34.91 29.82
N GLU A 396 -5.67 35.18 31.12
CA GLU A 396 -6.84 35.27 31.98
C GLU A 396 -7.81 36.34 31.44
N ALA A 397 -8.78 35.92 30.65
CA ALA A 397 -9.95 36.72 30.34
C ALA A 397 -11.00 36.50 31.44
N GLN A 398 -11.19 37.53 32.26
CA GLN A 398 -12.24 37.60 33.27
C GLN A 398 -13.63 37.44 32.64
N VAL A 399 -14.38 36.43 33.07
CA VAL A 399 -15.83 36.32 32.80
C VAL A 399 -16.60 36.75 34.04
N PRO A 400 -17.60 37.67 33.93
CA PRO A 400 -18.47 37.99 35.05
C PRO A 400 -19.42 36.85 35.38
N SER A 401 -19.54 36.63 36.68
CA SER A 401 -20.42 35.71 37.39
C SER A 401 -21.92 35.86 37.11
N SER A 402 -22.60 34.72 36.99
CA SER A 402 -23.77 34.28 37.80
C SER A 402 -24.85 33.61 36.95
N ILE A 403 -25.20 32.37 37.31
CA ILE A 403 -26.55 31.88 37.65
C ILE A 403 -26.41 30.46 38.20
N SER A 404 -26.98 30.25 39.39
CA SER A 404 -26.96 29.02 40.19
C SER A 404 -27.99 27.98 39.72
N PRO A 405 -27.88 26.71 40.18
CA PRO A 405 -28.46 25.53 39.53
C PRO A 405 -29.87 25.19 40.00
N ARG A 406 -30.66 24.55 39.12
CA ARG A 406 -31.87 23.80 39.50
C ARG A 406 -31.73 22.34 39.07
N GLY A 407 -31.65 21.45 40.06
CA GLY A 407 -31.53 20.02 39.85
C GLY A 407 -32.83 19.34 39.42
N ARG A 408 -32.70 18.15 38.83
CA ARG A 408 -33.75 17.11 38.83
C ARG A 408 -33.16 15.70 38.77
N LYS A 409 -33.38 15.01 39.90
CA LYS A 409 -33.55 13.57 40.18
C LYS A 409 -33.20 12.57 39.06
N GLY A 410 -32.29 11.67 39.41
CA GLY A 410 -32.00 10.45 38.67
C GLY A 410 -33.16 9.46 38.61
N ARG A 411 -33.14 8.65 37.55
CA ARG A 411 -33.95 7.45 37.40
C ARG A 411 -33.12 6.42 36.63
N LYS A 412 -32.82 5.31 37.29
CA LYS A 412 -32.13 4.13 36.74
C LYS A 412 -33.06 3.43 35.75
N THR A 413 -32.59 3.11 34.54
CA THR A 413 -33.20 2.12 33.65
C THR A 413 -32.12 1.33 32.90
N LYS A 414 -32.39 0.03 32.75
CA LYS A 414 -31.49 -1.05 32.35
C LYS A 414 -31.23 -1.10 30.83
N TRP A 415 -30.09 -1.71 30.50
CA TRP A 415 -29.56 -2.07 29.18
C TRP A 415 -30.47 -2.92 28.30
N ILE A 416 -30.48 -2.64 27.00
CA ILE A 416 -30.66 -3.61 25.90
C ILE A 416 -29.67 -3.25 24.79
N ALA A 417 -28.94 -4.27 24.32
CA ALA A 417 -27.89 -4.23 23.31
C ALA A 417 -28.44 -4.46 21.90
N THR A 418 -27.82 -3.85 20.88
CA THR A 418 -27.77 -4.33 19.47
C THR A 418 -26.73 -3.58 18.62
N GLY A 419 -25.95 -4.33 17.82
CA GLY A 419 -25.37 -3.91 16.52
C GLY A 419 -23.96 -3.29 16.52
N THR A 420 -22.85 -4.06 16.53
CA THR A 420 -22.10 -4.68 15.39
C THR A 420 -21.05 -3.80 14.68
N SER A 421 -19.79 -4.10 15.00
CA SER A 421 -18.70 -4.51 14.09
C SER A 421 -18.55 -3.83 12.73
N LEU A 422 -17.63 -2.87 12.63
CA LEU A 422 -17.02 -2.46 11.36
C LEU A 422 -15.57 -1.92 11.47
N SER A 423 -14.87 -2.16 12.59
CA SER A 423 -13.57 -1.53 12.89
C SER A 423 -12.33 -2.41 12.65
N GLY A 424 -12.49 -3.71 12.37
CA GLY A 424 -11.36 -4.66 12.28
C GLY A 424 -10.61 -4.69 10.93
N ILE A 425 -11.35 -4.56 9.82
CA ILE A 425 -10.82 -4.78 8.46
C ILE A 425 -9.87 -3.66 7.99
N VAL A 426 -10.04 -2.43 8.50
CA VAL A 426 -9.21 -1.27 8.10
C VAL A 426 -7.83 -1.30 8.74
N VAL A 427 -7.70 -1.88 9.95
CA VAL A 427 -6.44 -1.91 10.71
C VAL A 427 -5.47 -2.95 10.15
N VAL A 428 -5.99 -4.11 9.72
CA VAL A 428 -5.16 -5.19 9.14
C VAL A 428 -4.62 -4.80 7.75
N ALA A 429 -5.43 -4.13 6.91
CA ALA A 429 -5.00 -3.64 5.59
C ALA A 429 -3.93 -2.53 5.68
N PHE A 430 -4.01 -1.67 6.70
CA PHE A 430 -3.05 -0.58 6.92
C PHE A 430 -1.70 -1.09 7.44
N CYS A 431 -1.70 -2.12 8.30
CA CYS A 431 -0.48 -2.75 8.82
C CYS A 431 0.31 -3.51 7.75
N VAL A 432 -0.37 -4.21 6.83
CA VAL A 432 0.27 -4.91 5.70
C VAL A 432 0.87 -3.92 4.68
N TYR A 433 0.16 -2.82 4.41
CA TYR A 433 0.63 -1.75 3.52
C TYR A 433 1.88 -1.03 4.05
N TYR A 434 1.96 -0.78 5.37
CA TYR A 434 3.10 -0.10 5.99
C TYR A 434 4.39 -0.96 6.04
N VAL A 435 4.26 -2.29 6.10
CA VAL A 435 5.41 -3.23 6.12
C VAL A 435 6.07 -3.34 4.74
N ILE A 436 5.29 -3.34 3.66
CA ILE A 436 5.78 -3.45 2.28
C ILE A 436 6.56 -2.19 1.86
N ARG A 437 6.16 -1.01 2.36
CA ARG A 437 6.77 0.28 2.00
C ARG A 437 8.19 0.47 2.55
N ARG A 438 8.62 -0.33 3.53
CA ARG A 438 9.93 -0.21 4.18
C ARG A 438 11.09 -0.94 3.51
N ARG A 439 10.82 -1.85 2.58
CA ARG A 439 11.86 -2.69 1.95
C ARG A 439 12.55 -2.04 0.73
N LYS A 440 12.17 -0.83 0.32
CA LYS A 440 12.68 -0.17 -0.90
C LYS A 440 13.70 0.96 -0.67
N GLY A 441 14.50 0.94 0.40
CA GLY A 441 15.50 1.98 0.61
C GLY A 441 16.66 1.58 1.52
N ALA A 442 17.61 0.82 1.00
CA ALA A 442 19.01 0.83 1.43
C ALA A 442 19.85 -0.03 0.48
N ASP A 443 20.88 0.56 -0.12
CA ASP A 443 22.03 -0.11 -0.73
C ASP A 443 23.31 0.62 -0.24
N PRO A 444 24.52 0.03 -0.31
CA PRO A 444 25.24 -0.36 0.91
C PRO A 444 26.63 0.28 1.07
N GLU A 445 27.02 0.57 2.32
CA GLU A 445 28.41 0.68 2.83
C GLU A 445 28.29 1.03 4.34
N GLU A 446 29.00 0.49 5.32
CA GLU A 446 30.19 -0.34 5.44
C GLU A 446 30.06 -1.15 6.76
N LYS A 447 30.76 -2.29 6.87
CA LYS A 447 30.65 -3.25 7.99
C LYS A 447 31.16 -2.67 9.32
N GLU A 448 30.38 -2.84 10.39
CA GLU A 448 30.93 -3.19 11.70
C GLU A 448 30.05 -4.20 12.45
N SER A 449 30.67 -5.29 12.89
CA SER A 449 30.07 -6.41 13.61
C SER A 449 30.03 -6.12 15.11
N LYS A 450 28.85 -6.23 15.75
CA LYS A 450 28.63 -6.89 17.07
C LYS A 450 27.19 -6.75 17.61
N GLY A 451 26.54 -7.90 17.87
CA GLY A 451 25.71 -8.17 19.07
C GLY A 451 24.20 -7.91 19.03
N ASP A 452 23.40 -8.99 19.11
CA ASP A 452 22.09 -9.22 19.79
C ASP A 452 20.93 -8.20 19.85
N LEU A 453 21.07 -6.98 19.33
CA LEU A 453 20.09 -5.89 19.46
C LEU A 453 19.33 -5.58 18.16
N CYS A 454 18.00 -5.46 18.23
CA CYS A 454 17.13 -5.05 17.13
C CYS A 454 16.66 -3.60 17.27
N LEU A 455 16.87 -2.77 16.25
CA LEU A 455 16.60 -1.33 16.31
C LEU A 455 15.62 -0.91 15.20
N LEU A 456 14.51 -0.26 15.58
CA LEU A 456 13.47 0.15 14.63
C LEU A 456 13.00 1.59 14.90
N ASP A 457 13.13 2.49 13.93
CA ASP A 457 12.63 3.86 14.05
C ASP A 457 11.74 4.24 12.87
N LEU A 458 10.43 4.37 13.10
CA LEU A 458 9.41 4.68 12.07
C LEU A 458 9.13 6.19 11.91
N GLY A 459 9.89 7.05 12.59
CA GLY A 459 9.73 8.50 12.57
C GLY A 459 10.36 9.21 11.38
N GLY A 460 9.98 8.89 10.14
CA GLY A 460 10.56 9.55 8.96
C GLY A 460 9.94 9.16 7.62
N GLY A 461 8.61 9.28 7.49
CA GLY A 461 7.93 9.20 6.20
C GLY A 461 7.80 10.58 5.55
N ARG A 462 8.49 10.78 4.41
CA ARG A 462 8.21 11.87 3.46
C ARG A 462 6.68 12.02 3.25
N LEU A 463 6.21 13.25 3.41
CA LEU A 463 4.91 13.81 3.01
C LEU A 463 3.99 12.83 2.27
N ASP A 464 3.11 12.16 3.02
CA ASP A 464 1.84 11.65 2.54
C ASP A 464 0.90 11.61 3.76
N ALA A 465 0.01 12.61 3.83
CA ALA A 465 -1.24 12.65 4.59
C ALA A 465 -1.19 12.31 6.10
N GLU A 466 -1.01 13.36 6.92
CA GLU A 466 -1.62 13.38 8.26
C GLU A 466 -3.15 13.36 8.14
N ASP A 467 -3.77 12.72 9.13
CA ASP A 467 -5.20 12.63 9.35
C ASP A 467 -5.75 14.04 9.64
N TYR A 468 -6.07 14.77 8.58
CA TYR A 468 -6.62 16.12 8.63
C TYR A 468 -8.08 16.02 9.03
N SER A 469 -8.42 16.50 10.23
CA SER A 469 -9.81 16.62 10.66
C SER A 469 -10.58 17.57 9.73
N SER A 470 -11.89 17.30 9.59
CA SER A 470 -12.80 18.02 8.70
C SER A 470 -12.84 19.54 8.93
N GLU A 471 -12.43 20.01 10.11
CA GLU A 471 -12.43 21.42 10.50
C GLU A 471 -11.20 22.17 9.99
N THR A 472 -10.04 21.52 9.89
CA THR A 472 -8.79 22.15 9.39
C THR A 472 -8.79 22.29 7.86
N LEU A 473 -9.46 21.37 7.14
CA LEU A 473 -9.59 21.43 5.67
C LEU A 473 -10.49 22.59 5.21
N GLN A 474 -11.54 22.89 5.97
CA GLN A 474 -12.42 24.04 5.74
C GLN A 474 -11.66 25.35 5.99
N GLY A 475 -10.85 25.41 7.07
CA GLY A 475 -10.03 26.58 7.41
C GLY A 475 -8.93 26.91 6.39
N ASP A 476 -8.23 25.90 5.88
CA ASP A 476 -7.17 26.07 4.87
C ASP A 476 -7.69 26.43 3.47
N MET A 477 -8.87 25.91 3.08
CA MET A 477 -9.53 26.34 1.83
C MET A 477 -10.13 27.74 1.94
N LEU A 478 -10.67 28.11 3.12
CA LEU A 478 -11.17 29.47 3.35
C LEU A 478 -10.02 30.50 3.36
N ALA A 479 -8.84 30.12 3.85
CA ALA A 479 -7.62 30.94 3.81
C ALA A 479 -7.06 31.11 2.37
N LYS A 480 -7.36 30.18 1.45
CA LYS A 480 -6.98 30.22 0.02
C LYS A 480 -8.11 30.65 -0.93
N SER A 481 -9.26 31.06 -0.39
CA SER A 481 -10.52 31.35 -1.10
C SER A 481 -10.50 32.54 -2.08
N LYS A 482 -9.36 33.21 -2.29
CA LYS A 482 -9.26 34.33 -3.23
C LYS A 482 -9.06 33.92 -4.70
N GLU A 483 -8.78 32.64 -5.00
CA GLU A 483 -8.41 32.22 -6.37
C GLU A 483 -9.27 31.10 -7.01
N PHE A 484 -10.19 30.42 -6.29
CA PHE A 484 -10.95 29.30 -6.87
C PHE A 484 -12.42 29.20 -6.38
N PRO A 485 -13.42 28.93 -7.26
CA PRO A 485 -14.84 28.94 -6.88
C PRO A 485 -15.27 27.73 -6.04
N VAL A 486 -15.86 27.99 -4.88
CA VAL A 486 -16.58 26.98 -4.07
C VAL A 486 -18.07 27.13 -4.34
N ILE A 487 -18.73 26.05 -4.76
CA ILE A 487 -20.17 26.01 -5.07
C ILE A 487 -20.87 25.31 -3.89
N GLY A 488 -21.95 25.91 -3.38
CA GLY A 488 -22.73 25.35 -2.26
C GLY A 488 -23.36 23.99 -2.62
N PHE A 489 -23.46 23.11 -1.63
CA PHE A 489 -24.00 21.75 -1.85
C PHE A 489 -25.44 21.79 -2.35
N ASP A 490 -26.26 22.69 -1.82
CA ASP A 490 -27.65 22.92 -2.23
C ASP A 490 -27.78 23.21 -3.74
N ILE A 491 -26.90 24.05 -4.27
CA ILE A 491 -26.87 24.38 -5.70
C ILE A 491 -26.55 23.14 -6.54
N VAL A 492 -25.54 22.36 -6.13
CA VAL A 492 -25.12 21.15 -6.85
C VAL A 492 -26.17 20.04 -6.74
N TYR A 493 -26.79 19.90 -5.57
CA TYR A 493 -27.84 18.94 -5.29
C TYR A 493 -29.07 19.20 -6.18
N GLU A 494 -29.52 20.45 -6.28
CA GLU A 494 -30.62 20.81 -7.18
C GLU A 494 -30.22 20.69 -8.66
N ALA A 495 -29.02 21.16 -9.03
CA ALA A 495 -28.54 21.08 -10.41
C ALA A 495 -28.47 19.65 -10.96
N THR A 496 -28.17 18.67 -10.09
CA THR A 496 -28.09 17.23 -10.45
C THR A 496 -29.42 16.49 -10.28
N GLN A 497 -30.50 17.19 -9.91
CA GLN A 497 -31.79 16.59 -9.52
C GLN A 497 -31.59 15.51 -8.45
N HIS A 498 -30.96 15.91 -7.34
CA HIS A 498 -30.76 15.09 -6.16
C HIS A 498 -29.86 13.87 -6.42
N PHE A 499 -28.87 14.03 -7.31
CA PHE A 499 -28.03 12.93 -7.81
C PHE A 499 -28.84 11.77 -8.39
N SER A 500 -29.91 12.08 -9.14
CA SER A 500 -30.73 11.07 -9.82
C SER A 500 -29.88 10.14 -10.69
N ASN A 501 -30.22 8.84 -10.67
CA ASN A 501 -29.58 7.86 -11.55
C ASN A 501 -29.79 8.18 -13.04
N ASP A 502 -30.86 8.88 -13.40
CA ASP A 502 -31.12 9.31 -14.78
C ASP A 502 -30.08 10.32 -15.28
N ASN A 503 -29.46 11.06 -14.35
CA ASN A 503 -28.39 12.02 -14.65
C ASN A 503 -26.99 11.39 -14.52
N LYS A 504 -26.87 10.10 -14.20
CA LYS A 504 -25.57 9.45 -14.03
C LYS A 504 -24.90 9.26 -15.38
N LEU A 505 -23.75 9.91 -15.57
CA LEU A 505 -22.94 9.83 -16.80
C LEU A 505 -22.06 8.59 -16.82
N GLY A 506 -21.61 8.14 -15.65
CA GLY A 506 -20.76 6.95 -15.49
C GLY A 506 -20.28 6.77 -14.05
N GLU A 507 -19.61 5.65 -13.78
CA GLU A 507 -18.98 5.36 -12.49
C GLU A 507 -17.67 4.63 -12.74
N GLY A 508 -16.58 5.18 -12.20
CA GLY A 508 -15.25 4.58 -12.24
C GLY A 508 -14.72 4.29 -10.84
N GLY A 509 -13.45 3.91 -10.72
CA GLY A 509 -12.79 3.62 -9.43
C GLY A 509 -12.74 4.79 -8.44
N PHE A 510 -13.14 5.99 -8.88
CA PHE A 510 -13.07 7.24 -8.14
C PHE A 510 -14.46 7.77 -7.74
N GLY A 511 -15.54 7.06 -8.09
CA GLY A 511 -16.92 7.44 -7.74
C GLY A 511 -17.79 7.79 -8.94
N PRO A 512 -19.10 8.01 -8.71
CA PRO A 512 -20.06 8.33 -9.75
C PRO A 512 -19.92 9.78 -10.26
N VAL A 513 -20.18 9.96 -11.55
CA VAL A 513 -20.23 11.27 -12.22
C VAL A 513 -21.65 11.53 -12.69
N TYR A 514 -22.19 12.71 -12.39
CA TYR A 514 -23.54 13.12 -12.74
C TYR A 514 -23.53 14.32 -13.67
N LYS A 515 -24.49 14.38 -14.59
CA LYS A 515 -24.84 15.59 -15.33
C LYS A 515 -25.63 16.51 -14.40
N GLY A 516 -25.37 17.79 -14.49
CA GLY A 516 -26.22 18.80 -13.86
C GLY A 516 -26.39 20.02 -14.74
N THR A 517 -27.41 20.81 -14.43
CA THR A 517 -27.66 22.11 -15.08
C THR A 517 -27.78 23.17 -13.99
N LEU A 518 -26.87 24.14 -14.00
CA LEU A 518 -26.91 25.27 -13.10
C LEU A 518 -28.08 26.21 -13.45
N SER A 519 -28.46 27.09 -12.53
CA SER A 519 -29.58 28.02 -12.69
C SER A 519 -29.40 29.04 -13.83
N ASP A 520 -28.16 29.27 -14.25
CA ASP A 520 -27.80 30.08 -15.42
C ASP A 520 -27.91 29.30 -16.76
N GLY A 521 -28.36 28.04 -16.72
CA GLY A 521 -28.49 27.15 -17.87
C GLY A 521 -27.21 26.44 -18.25
N LYS A 522 -26.11 26.65 -17.51
CA LYS A 522 -24.82 26.02 -17.81
C LYS A 522 -24.82 24.54 -17.43
N GLU A 523 -24.53 23.69 -18.40
CA GLU A 523 -24.36 22.25 -18.17
C GLU A 523 -23.00 21.96 -17.50
N ILE A 524 -23.03 21.09 -16.50
CA ILE A 524 -21.88 20.70 -15.69
C ILE A 524 -21.80 19.18 -15.54
N ALA A 525 -20.60 18.68 -15.27
CA ALA A 525 -20.36 17.31 -14.83
C ALA A 525 -19.86 17.34 -13.38
N VAL A 526 -20.54 16.59 -12.50
CA VAL A 526 -20.28 16.56 -11.06
C VAL A 526 -19.72 15.19 -10.69
N LYS A 527 -18.43 15.13 -10.36
CA LYS A 527 -17.77 13.92 -9.86
C LYS A 527 -17.90 13.90 -8.34
N ARG A 528 -18.63 12.91 -7.81
CA ARG A 528 -18.88 12.73 -6.38
C ARG A 528 -17.90 11.70 -5.82
N LEU A 529 -16.92 12.16 -5.05
CA LEU A 529 -15.86 11.32 -4.49
C LEU A 529 -16.30 10.74 -3.13
N SER A 530 -15.91 9.49 -2.87
CA SER A 530 -16.18 8.87 -1.57
C SER A 530 -15.24 9.40 -0.48
N ARG A 531 -15.79 9.76 0.68
CA ARG A 531 -15.01 10.07 1.91
C ARG A 531 -14.48 8.84 2.63
N THR A 532 -15.05 7.65 2.40
CA THR A 532 -14.66 6.43 3.13
C THR A 532 -13.40 5.78 2.59
N SER A 533 -12.91 6.21 1.42
CA SER A 533 -11.61 5.81 0.90
C SER A 533 -10.57 6.90 1.17
N GLY A 534 -9.46 6.55 1.84
CA GLY A 534 -8.33 7.48 2.02
C GLY A 534 -7.73 7.99 0.69
N GLN A 535 -8.06 7.31 -0.41
CA GLN A 535 -7.72 7.70 -1.77
C GLN A 535 -8.58 8.85 -2.32
N GLY A 536 -9.90 8.87 -2.06
CA GLY A 536 -10.81 9.90 -2.58
C GLY A 536 -10.50 11.31 -2.07
N LEU A 537 -10.09 11.45 -0.80
CA LEU A 537 -9.68 12.75 -0.24
C LEU A 537 -8.35 13.25 -0.84
N GLN A 538 -7.38 12.36 -1.07
CA GLN A 538 -6.11 12.73 -1.67
C GLN A 538 -6.27 13.12 -3.14
N GLU A 539 -7.15 12.45 -3.86
CA GLU A 539 -7.50 12.79 -5.24
C GLU A 539 -8.23 14.12 -5.33
N PHE A 540 -9.20 14.37 -4.44
CA PHE A 540 -9.85 15.68 -4.33
C PHE A 540 -8.83 16.80 -4.15
N LYS A 541 -7.90 16.63 -3.19
CA LYS A 541 -6.81 17.59 -2.96
C LYS A 541 -5.93 17.77 -4.20
N ASN A 542 -5.53 16.69 -4.86
CA ASN A 542 -4.69 16.78 -6.06
C ASN A 542 -5.43 17.51 -7.20
N GLU A 543 -6.68 17.14 -7.49
CA GLU A 543 -7.46 17.75 -8.57
C GLU A 543 -7.72 19.24 -8.29
N VAL A 544 -8.08 19.63 -7.06
CA VAL A 544 -8.26 21.05 -6.69
C VAL A 544 -6.94 21.83 -6.74
N ILE A 545 -5.84 21.28 -6.20
CA ILE A 545 -4.54 21.99 -6.16
C ILE A 545 -3.91 22.12 -7.55
N LEU A 546 -4.06 21.10 -8.41
CA LEU A 546 -3.43 21.03 -9.72
C LEU A 546 -4.30 21.68 -10.80
N ILE A 547 -5.56 21.26 -10.94
CA ILE A 547 -6.42 21.67 -12.07
C ILE A 547 -6.87 23.12 -11.95
N ALA A 548 -7.05 23.65 -10.73
CA ALA A 548 -7.38 25.07 -10.54
C ALA A 548 -6.37 26.02 -11.22
N LYS A 549 -5.14 25.56 -11.45
CA LYS A 549 -4.05 26.34 -12.05
C LYS A 549 -3.78 25.99 -13.51
N LEU A 550 -4.53 25.06 -14.11
CA LEU A 550 -4.34 24.61 -15.48
C LEU A 550 -5.47 25.12 -16.38
N GLN A 551 -5.11 25.83 -17.44
CA GLN A 551 -6.05 26.31 -18.45
C GLN A 551 -5.45 26.07 -19.82
N HIS A 552 -6.00 25.08 -20.54
CA HIS A 552 -5.57 24.76 -21.89
C HIS A 552 -6.74 24.14 -22.66
N ARG A 553 -6.80 24.39 -23.99
CA ARG A 553 -7.91 23.94 -24.84
C ARG A 553 -8.10 22.42 -24.87
N ASN A 554 -7.01 21.67 -24.67
CA ASN A 554 -6.99 20.20 -24.67
C ASN A 554 -6.96 19.59 -23.25
N LEU A 555 -7.30 20.34 -22.21
CA LEU A 555 -7.52 19.81 -20.85
C LEU A 555 -8.96 20.11 -20.43
N VAL A 556 -9.58 19.23 -19.65
CA VAL A 556 -10.91 19.47 -19.07
C VAL A 556 -10.80 20.52 -17.98
N ARG A 557 -11.66 21.54 -18.04
CA ARG A 557 -11.66 22.63 -17.07
C ARG A 557 -12.47 22.29 -15.81
N LEU A 558 -11.82 22.34 -14.66
CA LEU A 558 -12.49 22.35 -13.37
C LEU A 558 -13.12 23.73 -13.14
N LEU A 559 -14.43 23.77 -12.92
CA LEU A 559 -15.22 24.98 -12.71
C LEU A 559 -15.33 25.37 -11.24
N GLY A 560 -15.29 24.39 -10.34
CA GLY A 560 -15.39 24.60 -8.90
C GLY A 560 -15.34 23.30 -8.11
N CYS A 561 -15.43 23.41 -6.80
CA CYS A 561 -15.56 22.27 -5.89
C CYS A 561 -16.61 22.54 -4.80
N CYS A 562 -17.12 21.47 -4.19
CA CYS A 562 -17.94 21.54 -2.99
C CYS A 562 -17.33 20.65 -1.90
N LEU A 563 -17.14 21.24 -0.71
CA LEU A 563 -16.79 20.56 0.52
C LEU A 563 -17.79 21.01 1.60
N GLU A 564 -18.82 20.21 1.81
CA GLU A 564 -19.86 20.48 2.82
C GLU A 564 -20.36 19.17 3.41
N GLY A 565 -20.45 19.09 4.74
CA GLY A 565 -20.83 17.84 5.42
C GLY A 565 -19.94 16.69 4.96
N ASN A 566 -20.54 15.55 4.57
CA ASN A 566 -19.81 14.36 4.07
C ASN A 566 -19.55 14.36 2.54
N GLU A 567 -19.72 15.48 1.85
CA GLU A 567 -19.67 15.54 0.39
C GLU A 567 -18.35 16.12 -0.12
N LEU A 568 -17.70 15.39 -1.04
CA LEU A 568 -16.52 15.81 -1.79
C LEU A 568 -16.89 15.84 -3.27
N LEU A 569 -17.23 17.02 -3.80
CA LEU A 569 -17.69 17.16 -5.19
C LEU A 569 -16.74 18.02 -6.01
N LEU A 570 -16.42 17.55 -7.21
CA LEU A 570 -15.67 18.30 -8.21
C LEU A 570 -16.60 18.61 -9.39
N ILE A 571 -16.66 19.89 -9.75
CA ILE A 571 -17.56 20.39 -10.78
C ILE A 571 -16.73 20.75 -12.01
N TYR A 572 -16.99 20.05 -13.11
CA TYR A 572 -16.32 20.19 -14.40
C TYR A 572 -17.26 20.76 -15.46
N GLU A 573 -16.69 21.30 -16.54
CA GLU A 573 -17.46 21.52 -17.78
C GLU A 573 -17.99 20.18 -18.33
N TYR A 574 -19.23 20.17 -18.79
CA TYR A 574 -19.84 18.99 -19.37
C TYR A 574 -19.26 18.68 -20.76
N MET A 575 -18.98 17.40 -21.02
CA MET A 575 -18.46 16.89 -22.29
C MET A 575 -19.54 16.07 -22.99
N PRO A 576 -20.21 16.61 -24.03
CA PRO A 576 -21.38 15.97 -24.65
C PRO A 576 -21.02 14.69 -25.43
N ASN A 577 -19.80 14.62 -25.98
CA ASN A 577 -19.32 13.48 -26.75
C ASN A 577 -18.52 12.49 -25.89
N LYS A 578 -18.76 12.44 -24.58
CA LYS A 578 -18.20 11.43 -23.65
C LYS A 578 -16.68 11.22 -23.83
N SER A 579 -16.20 9.98 -23.71
CA SER A 579 -14.79 9.59 -23.77
C SER A 579 -14.40 8.94 -25.10
N LEU A 580 -13.12 8.96 -25.45
CA LEU A 580 -12.60 8.41 -26.70
C LEU A 580 -12.82 6.90 -26.83
N ASP A 581 -12.69 6.14 -25.74
CA ASP A 581 -12.92 4.68 -25.73
C ASP A 581 -14.35 4.30 -26.12
N PHE A 582 -15.33 5.17 -25.84
CA PHE A 582 -16.74 4.98 -26.19
C PHE A 582 -16.98 4.98 -27.70
N PHE A 583 -16.12 5.64 -28.47
CA PHE A 583 -16.17 5.63 -29.94
C PHE A 583 -15.19 4.61 -30.51
N LEU A 584 -13.96 4.60 -30.02
CA LEU A 584 -12.83 3.90 -30.65
C LEU A 584 -12.98 2.38 -30.66
N PHE A 585 -13.64 1.79 -29.65
CA PHE A 585 -13.78 0.34 -29.51
C PHE A 585 -15.19 -0.17 -29.79
N ASP A 586 -16.09 0.70 -30.23
CA ASP A 586 -17.44 0.32 -30.65
C ASP A 586 -17.50 0.33 -32.18
N SER A 587 -17.91 -0.80 -32.78
CA SER A 587 -17.88 -0.97 -34.24
C SER A 587 -18.88 -0.08 -34.99
N THR A 588 -19.90 0.45 -34.30
CA THR A 588 -20.88 1.35 -34.90
C THR A 588 -20.48 2.81 -34.75
N ARG A 589 -20.01 3.20 -33.56
CA ARG A 589 -19.57 4.57 -33.25
C ARG A 589 -18.18 4.88 -33.79
N GLY A 590 -17.35 3.86 -34.01
CA GLY A 590 -16.01 4.01 -34.61
C GLY A 590 -16.05 4.57 -36.04
N LEU A 591 -17.20 4.44 -36.74
CA LEU A 591 -17.45 5.06 -38.04
C LEU A 591 -17.54 6.59 -37.98
N GLU A 592 -17.81 7.16 -36.80
CA GLU A 592 -17.81 8.61 -36.56
C GLU A 592 -16.38 9.17 -36.42
N LEU A 593 -15.37 8.30 -36.32
CA LEU A 593 -13.96 8.66 -36.19
C LEU A 593 -13.20 8.38 -37.51
N ASP A 594 -13.43 9.23 -38.50
CA ASP A 594 -12.61 9.24 -39.72
C ASP A 594 -11.14 9.58 -39.43
N TRP A 595 -10.26 9.36 -40.40
CA TRP A 595 -8.83 9.60 -40.19
C TRP A 595 -8.51 11.04 -39.77
N LYS A 596 -9.17 12.03 -40.39
CA LYS A 596 -8.97 13.45 -40.07
C LYS A 596 -9.31 13.74 -38.60
N THR A 597 -10.41 13.18 -38.11
CA THR A 597 -10.84 13.32 -36.71
C THR A 597 -9.86 12.61 -35.77
N ARG A 598 -9.44 11.38 -36.08
CA ARG A 598 -8.44 10.65 -35.29
C ARG A 598 -7.11 11.38 -35.23
N PHE A 599 -6.63 11.92 -36.35
CA PHE A 599 -5.40 12.69 -36.42
C PHE A 599 -5.48 14.02 -35.66
N SER A 600 -6.65 14.69 -35.70
CA SER A 600 -6.92 15.87 -34.87
C SER A 600 -6.87 15.52 -33.37
N ILE A 601 -7.46 14.39 -32.99
CA ILE A 601 -7.45 13.87 -31.61
C ILE A 601 -6.01 13.58 -31.17
N ILE A 602 -5.22 12.86 -31.97
CA ILE A 602 -3.79 12.57 -31.70
C ILE A 602 -3.02 13.87 -31.45
N ASN A 603 -3.18 14.87 -32.33
CA ASN A 603 -2.53 16.16 -32.20
C ASN A 603 -2.97 16.93 -30.94
N GLY A 604 -4.26 16.90 -30.62
CA GLY A 604 -4.81 17.57 -29.45
C GLY A 604 -4.32 16.94 -28.14
N ILE A 605 -4.26 15.61 -28.06
CA ILE A 605 -3.68 14.90 -26.92
C ILE A 605 -2.20 15.27 -26.77
N ALA A 606 -1.42 15.23 -27.87
CA ALA A 606 0.00 15.55 -27.83
C ALA A 606 0.26 16.97 -27.31
N ARG A 607 -0.53 17.96 -27.78
CA ARG A 607 -0.49 19.35 -27.29
C ARG A 607 -0.89 19.46 -25.81
N GLY A 608 -1.91 18.73 -25.38
CA GLY A 608 -2.34 18.70 -23.98
C GLY A 608 -1.22 18.22 -23.05
N ILE A 609 -0.54 17.13 -23.40
CA ILE A 609 0.56 16.58 -22.59
C ILE A 609 1.79 17.48 -22.65
N SER A 610 2.16 18.00 -23.83
CA SER A 610 3.25 18.96 -23.99
C SER A 610 3.05 20.18 -23.10
N TYR A 611 1.82 20.71 -23.04
CA TYR A 611 1.49 21.81 -22.13
C TYR A 611 1.76 21.43 -20.66
N LEU A 612 1.35 20.24 -20.21
CA LEU A 612 1.59 19.79 -18.82
C LEU A 612 3.10 19.63 -18.50
N HIS A 613 3.90 19.21 -19.47
CA HIS A 613 5.32 18.91 -19.27
C HIS A 613 6.23 20.13 -19.39
N GLU A 614 5.90 21.05 -20.31
CA GLU A 614 6.84 22.06 -20.82
C GLU A 614 6.29 23.49 -20.69
N ASP A 615 5.00 23.72 -20.96
CA ASP A 615 4.44 25.09 -21.07
C ASP A 615 3.68 25.57 -19.82
N SER A 616 3.26 24.68 -18.94
CA SER A 616 2.58 25.04 -17.70
C SER A 616 3.56 25.58 -16.66
N ARG A 617 3.07 26.51 -15.81
CA ARG A 617 3.87 27.12 -14.73
C ARG A 617 4.55 26.10 -13.81
N LEU A 618 3.89 24.97 -13.61
CA LEU A 618 4.43 23.81 -12.89
C LEU A 618 4.53 22.68 -13.89
N ARG A 619 5.64 21.93 -13.89
CA ARG A 619 5.74 20.69 -14.66
C ARG A 619 4.89 19.62 -13.97
N ILE A 620 3.96 19.02 -14.70
CA ILE A 620 2.98 18.07 -14.19
C ILE A 620 3.06 16.77 -14.97
N ILE A 621 3.16 15.63 -14.26
CA ILE A 621 3.08 14.29 -14.86
C ILE A 621 1.68 13.73 -14.56
N HIS A 622 0.98 13.28 -15.60
CA HIS A 622 -0.42 12.81 -15.52
C HIS A 622 -0.53 11.42 -14.87
N ARG A 623 0.30 10.47 -15.31
CA ARG A 623 0.43 9.08 -14.80
C ARG A 623 -0.75 8.13 -15.03
N ASP A 624 -1.91 8.61 -15.47
CA ASP A 624 -3.05 7.75 -15.86
C ASP A 624 -3.68 8.14 -17.20
N LEU A 625 -2.83 8.34 -18.22
CA LEU A 625 -3.31 8.63 -19.57
C LEU A 625 -3.80 7.35 -20.26
N LYS A 626 -5.06 7.34 -20.70
CA LYS A 626 -5.74 6.23 -21.39
C LYS A 626 -6.95 6.77 -22.16
N PRO A 627 -7.53 6.04 -23.13
CA PRO A 627 -8.63 6.57 -23.95
C PRO A 627 -9.89 6.95 -23.14
N SER A 628 -10.19 6.25 -22.05
CA SER A 628 -11.33 6.60 -21.17
C SER A 628 -11.15 7.95 -20.45
N ASN A 629 -9.91 8.43 -20.32
CA ASN A 629 -9.59 9.71 -19.69
C ASN A 629 -9.43 10.85 -20.73
N ILE A 630 -9.61 10.56 -22.02
CA ILE A 630 -9.70 11.56 -23.09
C ILE A 630 -11.17 11.82 -23.38
N LEU A 631 -11.70 12.96 -22.93
CA LEU A 631 -13.07 13.36 -23.24
C LEU A 631 -13.14 14.16 -24.54
N LEU A 632 -14.30 14.16 -25.18
CA LEU A 632 -14.54 14.86 -26.43
C LEU A 632 -15.59 15.96 -26.22
N ASP A 633 -15.24 17.18 -26.64
CA ASP A 633 -16.18 18.29 -26.66
C ASP A 633 -17.18 18.20 -27.83
N GLY A 634 -18.09 19.16 -27.94
CA GLY A 634 -19.14 19.17 -28.97
C GLY A 634 -18.62 19.13 -30.40
N ASP A 635 -17.37 19.56 -30.63
CA ASP A 635 -16.70 19.62 -31.92
C ASP A 635 -15.72 18.44 -32.12
N MET A 636 -15.80 17.40 -31.28
CA MET A 636 -14.91 16.22 -31.28
C MET A 636 -13.43 16.54 -30.97
N ASN A 637 -13.14 17.67 -30.31
CA ASN A 637 -11.77 17.95 -29.87
C ASN A 637 -11.47 17.22 -28.55
N PRO A 638 -10.24 16.69 -28.39
CA PRO A 638 -9.86 15.97 -27.19
C PRO A 638 -9.54 16.90 -26.03
N LYS A 639 -10.00 16.51 -24.84
CA LYS A 639 -9.69 17.12 -23.55
C LYS A 639 -9.25 16.05 -22.55
N ILE A 640 -8.01 16.16 -22.07
CA ILE A 640 -7.46 15.25 -21.05
C ILE A 640 -8.13 15.55 -19.71
N SER A 641 -8.57 14.49 -19.03
CA SER A 641 -9.30 14.51 -17.78
C SER A 641 -8.65 13.62 -16.72
N ASP A 642 -9.16 13.67 -15.48
CA ASP A 642 -8.80 12.77 -14.38
C ASP A 642 -7.37 12.92 -13.84
N PHE A 643 -7.10 14.09 -13.23
CA PHE A 643 -5.81 14.43 -12.62
C PHE A 643 -5.66 13.96 -11.17
N GLY A 644 -6.55 13.09 -10.66
CA GLY A 644 -6.49 12.57 -9.29
C GLY A 644 -5.15 11.91 -8.96
N LEU A 645 -4.51 11.32 -9.98
CA LEU A 645 -3.19 10.70 -9.88
C LEU A 645 -2.03 11.60 -10.34
N ALA A 646 -2.28 12.82 -10.80
CA ALA A 646 -1.22 13.71 -11.29
C ALA A 646 -0.28 14.19 -10.16
N ARG A 647 0.94 14.58 -10.53
CA ARG A 647 1.97 15.07 -9.60
C ARG A 647 2.75 16.24 -10.18
N ILE A 648 3.10 17.21 -9.32
CA ILE A 648 4.06 18.28 -9.63
C ILE A 648 5.47 17.69 -9.61
N PHE A 649 6.23 17.94 -10.66
CA PHE A 649 7.60 17.51 -10.81
C PHE A 649 8.54 18.70 -10.61
N ALA A 650 9.39 18.63 -9.58
CA ALA A 650 10.34 19.69 -9.21
C ALA A 650 11.81 19.37 -9.55
N GLY A 651 12.08 18.26 -10.27
CA GLY A 651 13.43 17.75 -10.54
C GLY A 651 13.94 17.95 -11.98
N SER A 652 15.18 17.50 -12.24
CA SER A 652 15.76 17.35 -13.58
C SER A 652 15.26 16.07 -14.28
N GLU A 653 15.59 15.87 -15.56
CA GLU A 653 15.00 14.87 -16.47
C GLU A 653 15.10 13.38 -16.04
N ASN A 654 15.87 13.05 -14.99
CA ASN A 654 16.17 11.67 -14.58
C ASN A 654 15.06 10.98 -13.74
N GLY A 655 13.82 11.46 -13.83
CA GLY A 655 12.66 10.86 -13.16
C GLY A 655 12.64 11.01 -11.63
N THR A 656 11.50 10.69 -11.03
CA THR A 656 11.26 10.71 -9.58
C THR A 656 10.68 9.39 -9.12
N ASN A 657 11.08 8.93 -7.93
CA ASN A 657 10.63 7.66 -7.38
C ASN A 657 9.34 7.84 -6.55
N THR A 658 8.34 6.98 -6.77
CA THR A 658 7.17 6.81 -5.89
C THR A 658 7.09 5.39 -5.33
N ALA A 659 6.82 5.29 -4.02
CA ALA A 659 6.58 4.02 -3.35
C ALA A 659 5.19 3.44 -3.63
N LYS A 660 4.25 4.26 -4.11
CA LYS A 660 2.89 3.84 -4.51
C LYS A 660 2.78 3.89 -6.03
N ILE A 661 2.66 2.72 -6.66
CA ILE A 661 2.40 2.57 -8.09
C ILE A 661 0.89 2.68 -8.31
N VAL A 662 0.49 3.65 -9.11
CA VAL A 662 -0.92 3.96 -9.42
C VAL A 662 -1.03 4.31 -10.91
N GLY A 663 -2.10 3.85 -11.55
CA GLY A 663 -2.30 4.04 -12.99
C GLY A 663 -2.91 2.79 -13.60
N SER A 664 -3.23 2.86 -14.88
CA SER A 664 -3.94 1.78 -15.58
C SER A 664 -2.99 0.80 -16.24
N TYR A 665 -3.11 -0.49 -15.88
CA TYR A 665 -2.35 -1.58 -16.48
C TYR A 665 -2.53 -1.59 -18.01
N GLY A 666 -1.42 -1.77 -18.73
CA GLY A 666 -1.35 -1.69 -20.19
C GLY A 666 -0.95 -0.32 -20.73
N TYR A 667 -1.10 0.76 -19.94
CA TYR A 667 -0.68 2.12 -20.32
C TYR A 667 0.52 2.62 -19.51
N MET A 668 0.82 1.98 -18.37
CA MET A 668 1.97 2.33 -17.55
C MET A 668 3.28 1.95 -18.23
N ALA A 669 4.22 2.89 -18.23
CA ALA A 669 5.60 2.65 -18.65
C ALA A 669 6.28 1.57 -17.77
N PRO A 670 7.17 0.73 -18.33
CA PRO A 670 7.82 -0.36 -17.59
C PRO A 670 8.60 0.11 -16.38
N GLU A 671 9.39 1.18 -16.50
CA GLU A 671 10.18 1.74 -15.40
C GLU A 671 9.29 2.27 -14.27
N TYR A 672 8.10 2.75 -14.63
CA TYR A 672 7.11 3.18 -13.65
C TYR A 672 6.43 2.00 -12.96
N ALA A 673 6.03 0.98 -13.74
CA ALA A 673 5.33 -0.20 -13.23
C ALA A 673 6.24 -1.14 -12.42
N MET A 674 7.52 -1.24 -12.77
CA MET A 674 8.48 -2.16 -12.13
C MET A 674 9.21 -1.48 -10.97
N GLU A 675 9.68 -0.25 -11.17
CA GLU A 675 10.59 0.42 -10.23
C GLU A 675 9.92 1.57 -9.47
N GLY A 676 8.75 2.04 -9.94
CA GLY A 676 8.09 3.23 -9.39
C GLY A 676 8.69 4.54 -9.87
N LEU A 677 9.51 4.51 -10.92
CA LEU A 677 10.13 5.70 -11.50
C LEU A 677 9.16 6.36 -12.49
N TYR A 678 8.70 7.57 -12.19
CA TYR A 678 7.87 8.34 -13.11
C TYR A 678 8.60 9.59 -13.58
N SER A 679 8.39 9.93 -14.84
CA SER A 679 8.90 11.12 -15.50
C SER A 679 7.94 11.60 -16.59
N ASN A 680 8.29 12.68 -17.30
CA ASN A 680 7.61 13.06 -18.54
C ASN A 680 7.63 11.92 -19.58
N LYS A 681 8.70 11.12 -19.61
CA LYS A 681 8.81 9.97 -20.53
C LYS A 681 7.84 8.82 -20.19
N SER A 682 7.32 8.77 -18.97
CA SER A 682 6.29 7.80 -18.60
C SER A 682 4.94 8.14 -19.23
N ASP A 683 4.57 9.43 -19.28
CA ASP A 683 3.37 9.89 -20.02
C ASP A 683 3.55 9.76 -21.55
N VAL A 684 4.78 9.93 -22.06
CA VAL A 684 5.11 9.69 -23.49
C VAL A 684 4.83 8.23 -23.85
N PHE A 685 5.21 7.27 -22.99
CA PHE A 685 4.90 5.86 -23.19
C PHE A 685 3.39 5.63 -23.26
N SER A 686 2.63 6.15 -22.28
CA SER A 686 1.17 6.04 -22.28
C SER A 686 0.54 6.66 -23.53
N PHE A 687 1.07 7.80 -23.99
CA PHE A 687 0.65 8.42 -25.25
C PHE A 687 0.92 7.51 -26.45
N GLY A 688 2.08 6.86 -26.52
CA GLY A 688 2.41 5.91 -27.58
C GLY A 688 1.42 4.74 -27.64
N VAL A 689 1.02 4.20 -26.49
CA VAL A 689 -0.02 3.16 -26.41
C VAL A 689 -1.35 3.70 -26.95
N VAL A 690 -1.81 4.86 -26.48
CA VAL A 690 -3.07 5.49 -26.93
C VAL A 690 -3.03 5.80 -28.43
N LEU A 691 -1.90 6.27 -28.95
CA LEU A 691 -1.70 6.55 -30.38
C LEU A 691 -1.88 5.28 -31.21
N LEU A 692 -1.27 4.17 -30.80
CA LEU A 692 -1.43 2.88 -31.47
C LEU A 692 -2.89 2.41 -31.40
N GLU A 693 -3.55 2.51 -30.25
CA GLU A 693 -4.98 2.15 -30.17
C GLU A 693 -5.85 3.00 -31.10
N ILE A 694 -5.58 4.31 -31.22
CA ILE A 694 -6.33 5.23 -32.09
C ILE A 694 -6.19 4.81 -33.55
N ILE A 695 -4.98 4.57 -34.04
CA ILE A 695 -4.77 4.28 -35.47
C ILE A 695 -5.22 2.86 -35.85
N THR A 696 -5.24 1.92 -34.90
CA THR A 696 -5.61 0.53 -35.17
C THR A 696 -7.06 0.20 -34.82
N GLY A 697 -7.74 1.03 -34.02
CA GLY A 697 -9.08 0.74 -33.50
C GLY A 697 -9.12 -0.50 -32.58
N ARG A 698 -7.96 -0.91 -32.05
CA ARG A 698 -7.81 -2.16 -31.28
C ARG A 698 -7.43 -1.83 -29.86
N LYS A 699 -8.14 -2.43 -28.91
CA LYS A 699 -7.87 -2.26 -27.48
C LYS A 699 -6.64 -3.05 -27.07
N ASN A 700 -5.68 -2.39 -26.43
CA ASN A 700 -4.48 -3.00 -25.88
C ASN A 700 -4.81 -3.92 -24.69
N ALA A 701 -5.75 -3.50 -23.83
CA ALA A 701 -6.23 -4.30 -22.71
C ALA A 701 -7.03 -5.52 -23.21
N GLY A 702 -6.54 -6.73 -22.91
CA GLY A 702 -7.18 -7.99 -23.33
C GLY A 702 -6.77 -8.50 -24.72
N PHE A 703 -5.79 -7.87 -25.37
CA PHE A 703 -5.35 -8.23 -26.74
C PHE A 703 -4.97 -9.72 -26.91
N HIS A 704 -4.42 -10.36 -25.88
CA HIS A 704 -4.08 -11.79 -25.87
C HIS A 704 -5.27 -12.72 -26.18
N LEU A 705 -6.51 -12.27 -25.97
CA LEU A 705 -7.73 -13.02 -26.30
C LEU A 705 -8.05 -13.04 -27.80
N SER A 706 -7.40 -12.18 -28.59
CA SER A 706 -7.62 -12.08 -30.03
C SER A 706 -6.84 -13.11 -30.86
N GLY A 707 -5.96 -13.89 -30.22
CA GLY A 707 -5.12 -14.90 -30.87
C GLY A 707 -3.99 -14.36 -31.75
N MET A 708 -3.88 -13.03 -31.91
CA MET A 708 -2.90 -12.37 -32.80
C MET A 708 -1.56 -12.03 -32.12
N GLY A 709 -1.42 -12.16 -30.79
CA GLY A 709 -0.16 -11.90 -30.09
C GLY A 709 -0.33 -11.72 -28.57
N LEU A 710 0.78 -11.54 -27.84
CA LEU A 710 0.79 -11.39 -26.37
C LEU A 710 0.28 -10.02 -25.89
N SER A 711 0.48 -8.97 -26.70
CA SER A 711 -0.03 -7.60 -26.51
C SER A 711 -0.06 -6.83 -27.84
N LEU A 712 -0.85 -5.74 -27.92
CA LEU A 712 -0.91 -4.90 -29.13
C LEU A 712 0.48 -4.37 -29.51
N LEU A 713 1.28 -3.98 -28.52
CA LEU A 713 2.64 -3.49 -28.71
C LEU A 713 3.57 -4.56 -29.30
N SER A 714 3.47 -5.82 -28.83
CA SER A 714 4.28 -6.93 -29.36
C SER A 714 3.92 -7.26 -30.81
N TYR A 715 2.63 -7.23 -31.13
CA TYR A 715 2.15 -7.51 -32.48
C TYR A 715 2.51 -6.38 -33.46
N ALA A 716 2.35 -5.13 -33.04
CA ALA A 716 2.84 -3.97 -33.78
C ALA A 716 4.35 -4.09 -34.07
N TRP A 717 5.16 -4.31 -33.03
CA TRP A 717 6.60 -4.46 -33.21
C TRP A 717 6.98 -5.58 -34.20
N GLN A 718 6.28 -6.72 -34.14
CA GLN A 718 6.50 -7.82 -35.06
C GLN A 718 6.21 -7.39 -36.52
N LEU A 719 5.04 -6.81 -36.78
CA LEU A 719 4.66 -6.35 -38.13
C LEU A 719 5.60 -5.25 -38.65
N TRP A 720 6.13 -4.40 -37.76
CA TRP A 720 7.14 -3.41 -38.13
C TRP A 720 8.42 -4.08 -38.65
N ASN A 721 8.94 -5.06 -37.92
CA ASN A 721 10.15 -5.80 -38.33
C ASN A 721 9.95 -6.63 -39.60
N GLU A 722 8.73 -7.10 -39.84
CA GLU A 722 8.37 -7.84 -41.06
C GLU A 722 8.08 -6.92 -42.25
N GLY A 723 8.06 -5.58 -42.07
CA GLY A 723 7.71 -4.62 -43.12
C GLY A 723 6.21 -4.62 -43.50
N LYS A 724 5.35 -5.14 -42.61
CA LYS A 724 3.91 -5.33 -42.81
C LYS A 724 3.03 -4.39 -41.98
N GLY A 725 3.54 -3.20 -41.63
CA GLY A 725 2.85 -2.26 -40.73
C GLY A 725 1.44 -1.89 -41.16
N LEU A 726 1.16 -1.83 -42.47
CA LEU A 726 -0.17 -1.50 -43.01
C LEU A 726 -1.25 -2.54 -42.68
N GLU A 727 -0.88 -3.79 -42.35
CA GLU A 727 -1.84 -4.82 -41.92
C GLU A 727 -2.51 -4.47 -40.58
N LEU A 728 -1.89 -3.58 -39.80
CA LEU A 728 -2.42 -3.12 -38.51
C LEU A 728 -3.43 -1.97 -38.65
N MET A 729 -3.59 -1.40 -39.85
CA MET A 729 -4.50 -0.29 -40.11
C MET A 729 -5.95 -0.71 -39.83
N ASP A 730 -6.69 0.16 -39.13
CA ASP A 730 -8.10 -0.08 -38.84
C ASP A 730 -8.90 -0.15 -40.16
N PRO A 731 -9.60 -1.27 -40.44
CA PRO A 731 -10.43 -1.40 -41.64
C PRO A 731 -11.50 -0.31 -41.77
N LEU A 732 -11.96 0.27 -40.66
CA LEU A 732 -12.96 1.34 -40.65
C LEU A 732 -12.43 2.66 -41.23
N LEU A 733 -11.11 2.82 -41.33
CA LEU A 733 -10.51 4.03 -41.91
C LEU A 733 -10.63 4.07 -43.43
N GLY A 734 -10.81 2.92 -44.11
CA GLY A 734 -11.05 2.83 -45.56
C GLY A 734 -10.11 3.73 -46.37
N ASP A 735 -10.67 4.46 -47.35
CA ASP A 735 -9.94 5.43 -48.18
C ASP A 735 -9.71 6.79 -47.50
N SER A 736 -10.18 6.99 -46.26
CA SER A 736 -10.02 8.27 -45.56
C SER A 736 -8.60 8.50 -45.04
N CYS A 737 -7.80 7.44 -44.94
CA CYS A 737 -6.43 7.46 -44.41
C CYS A 737 -5.41 7.23 -45.51
N CYS A 738 -4.45 8.16 -45.64
CA CYS A 738 -3.29 7.94 -46.50
C CYS A 738 -2.34 6.91 -45.83
N PRO A 739 -1.88 5.87 -46.54
CA PRO A 739 -0.94 4.88 -46.01
C PRO A 739 0.33 5.49 -45.41
N ASP A 740 0.86 6.57 -45.99
CA ASP A 740 2.08 7.23 -45.51
C ASP A 740 1.84 7.97 -44.19
N GLU A 741 0.67 8.60 -44.03
CA GLU A 741 0.27 9.25 -42.77
C GLU A 741 0.03 8.23 -41.66
N PHE A 742 -0.56 7.08 -42.00
CA PHE A 742 -0.71 5.95 -41.09
C PHE A 742 0.65 5.43 -40.63
N LEU A 743 1.54 5.10 -41.57
CA LEU A 743 2.87 4.57 -41.28
C LEU A 743 3.70 5.55 -40.46
N ARG A 744 3.54 6.86 -40.70
CA ARG A 744 4.17 7.90 -39.89
C ARG A 744 3.68 7.89 -38.45
N CYS A 745 2.36 7.87 -38.23
CA CYS A 745 1.80 7.78 -36.88
C CYS A 745 2.20 6.48 -36.19
N TYR A 746 2.25 5.38 -36.94
CA TYR A 746 2.66 4.07 -36.46
C TYR A 746 4.12 4.07 -35.99
N HIS A 747 5.03 4.65 -36.78
CA HIS A 747 6.44 4.82 -36.45
C HIS A 747 6.61 5.68 -35.19
N ILE A 748 5.91 6.81 -35.10
CA ILE A 748 5.93 7.67 -33.91
C ILE A 748 5.42 6.92 -32.68
N GLY A 749 4.36 6.12 -32.82
CA GLY A 749 3.83 5.25 -31.77
C GLY A 749 4.90 4.32 -31.22
N LEU A 750 5.65 3.64 -32.09
CA LEU A 750 6.75 2.76 -31.71
C LEU A 750 7.90 3.49 -31.01
N LEU A 751 8.27 4.69 -31.48
CA LEU A 751 9.28 5.53 -30.83
C LEU A 751 8.87 5.94 -29.40
N CYS A 752 7.58 6.16 -29.17
CA CYS A 752 7.04 6.52 -27.86
C CYS A 752 7.00 5.34 -26.87
N VAL A 753 6.86 4.09 -27.34
CA VAL A 753 6.72 2.90 -26.46
C VAL A 753 8.02 2.11 -26.27
N GLN A 754 9.18 2.70 -26.59
CA GLN A 754 10.49 2.07 -26.43
C GLN A 754 10.75 1.65 -24.98
N GLU A 755 11.50 0.56 -24.80
CA GLU A 755 11.81 -0.02 -23.49
C GLU A 755 12.51 0.98 -22.57
N ASP A 756 13.62 1.57 -23.02
CA ASP A 756 14.31 2.63 -22.28
C ASP A 756 13.57 3.97 -22.41
N ALA A 757 13.33 4.62 -21.27
CA ALA A 757 12.72 5.94 -21.21
C ALA A 757 13.59 7.03 -21.87
N PHE A 758 14.91 6.85 -21.91
CA PHE A 758 15.84 7.78 -22.54
C PHE A 758 15.61 7.90 -24.06
N ASP A 759 15.33 6.79 -24.73
CA ASP A 759 15.17 6.72 -26.18
C ASP A 759 13.82 7.27 -26.67
N ARG A 760 12.85 7.40 -25.77
CA ARG A 760 11.54 7.99 -26.08
C ARG A 760 11.68 9.49 -26.38
N PRO A 761 10.99 10.03 -27.40
CA PRO A 761 11.02 11.46 -27.70
C PRO A 761 10.35 12.30 -26.58
N THR A 762 10.61 13.60 -26.55
CA THR A 762 9.78 14.54 -25.75
C THR A 762 8.45 14.80 -26.46
N MET A 763 7.43 15.25 -25.74
CA MET A 763 6.13 15.54 -26.35
C MET A 763 6.20 16.71 -27.35
N SER A 764 7.03 17.73 -27.10
CA SER A 764 7.31 18.76 -28.11
C SER A 764 7.93 18.18 -29.39
N SER A 765 8.85 17.21 -29.25
CA SER A 765 9.43 16.52 -30.41
C SER A 765 8.36 15.72 -31.16
N VAL A 766 7.47 15.01 -30.46
CA VAL A 766 6.34 14.28 -31.05
C VAL A 766 5.43 15.22 -31.84
N ILE A 767 5.12 16.42 -31.34
CA ILE A 767 4.31 17.41 -32.07
C ILE A 767 4.99 17.84 -33.37
N ILE A 768 6.31 18.03 -33.35
CA ILE A 768 7.08 18.37 -34.57
C ILE A 768 7.07 17.19 -35.55
N MET A 769 7.28 15.97 -35.05
CA MET A 769 7.23 14.74 -35.85
C MET A 769 5.87 14.56 -36.52
N LEU A 770 4.76 14.82 -35.82
CA LEU A 770 3.41 14.72 -36.38
C LEU A 770 3.13 15.76 -37.49
N ARG A 771 3.78 16.93 -37.46
CA ARG A 771 3.53 18.02 -38.43
C ARG A 771 4.43 18.00 -39.66
N SER A 772 5.64 17.43 -39.56
CA SER A 772 6.67 17.58 -40.58
C SER A 772 6.84 16.33 -41.42
N GLU A 773 6.20 16.27 -42.60
CA GLU A 773 6.32 15.13 -43.53
C GLU A 773 7.76 14.82 -43.96
N SER A 774 8.64 15.83 -44.01
CA SER A 774 10.04 15.72 -44.45
C SER A 774 11.05 15.35 -43.35
N LEU A 775 10.62 15.22 -42.09
CA LEU A 775 11.55 14.93 -40.98
C LEU A 775 11.90 13.44 -40.97
N SER A 776 13.19 13.12 -41.15
CA SER A 776 13.70 11.75 -41.00
C SER A 776 13.59 11.30 -39.54
N LEU A 777 12.80 10.25 -39.29
CA LEU A 777 12.63 9.65 -37.98
C LEU A 777 13.72 8.59 -37.73
N ARG A 778 14.15 8.43 -36.47
CA ARG A 778 15.09 7.37 -36.07
C ARG A 778 14.39 6.02 -36.18
N GLN A 779 15.14 4.94 -36.43
CA GLN A 779 14.58 3.59 -36.34
C GLN A 779 14.18 3.31 -34.89
N PRO A 780 12.95 2.81 -34.64
CA PRO A 780 12.53 2.48 -33.29
C PRO A 780 13.27 1.24 -32.81
N GLU A 781 13.62 1.20 -31.52
CA GLU A 781 14.11 -0.01 -30.86
C GLU A 781 12.96 -0.81 -30.23
N ARG A 782 13.30 -1.95 -29.61
CA ARG A 782 12.33 -2.88 -29.05
C ARG A 782 11.42 -2.18 -28.01
N PRO A 783 10.08 -2.29 -28.14
CA PRO A 783 9.16 -1.79 -27.13
C PRO A 783 9.20 -2.57 -25.82
N ALA A 784 8.80 -1.93 -24.72
CA ALA A 784 8.58 -2.61 -23.46
C ALA A 784 7.36 -3.55 -23.54
N PHE A 785 7.53 -4.85 -23.32
CA PHE A 785 6.42 -5.81 -23.37
C PHE A 785 5.83 -6.06 -21.97
N SER A 786 4.57 -5.66 -21.78
CA SER A 786 3.76 -6.15 -20.64
C SER A 786 3.36 -7.60 -20.90
N VAL A 787 3.80 -8.55 -20.06
CA VAL A 787 3.45 -9.97 -20.18
C VAL A 787 2.03 -10.21 -19.63
N GLY A 788 1.08 -10.50 -20.52
CA GLY A 788 -0.26 -10.99 -20.16
C GLY A 788 -0.23 -12.41 -19.59
N ARG A 789 -1.23 -12.80 -18.79
CA ARG A 789 -1.38 -14.16 -18.24
C ARG A 789 -1.41 -15.21 -19.36
N PHE A 790 -0.52 -16.20 -19.29
CA PHE A 790 -0.55 -17.39 -20.13
C PHE A 790 -1.74 -18.30 -19.75
N ALA A 791 -2.61 -18.59 -20.71
CA ALA A 791 -3.45 -19.79 -20.70
C ALA A 791 -2.77 -20.83 -21.60
N ASN A 792 -2.10 -21.82 -21.01
CA ASN A 792 -1.66 -23.00 -21.74
C ASN A 792 -2.91 -23.82 -22.09
N ASN A 793 -3.22 -23.94 -23.38
CA ASN A 793 -3.83 -25.12 -23.97
C ASN A 793 -3.54 -25.12 -25.48
N GLN A 794 -2.36 -25.60 -25.84
CA GLN A 794 -2.12 -26.22 -27.14
C GLN A 794 -1.37 -27.52 -26.89
N GLU A 795 -2.13 -28.59 -26.65
CA GLU A 795 -1.65 -29.91 -27.04
C GLU A 795 -1.78 -30.02 -28.55
N ILE A 796 -0.63 -30.17 -29.18
CA ILE A 796 -0.49 -30.61 -30.56
C ILE A 796 -0.94 -32.07 -30.60
N ALA A 797 -2.10 -32.33 -31.19
CA ALA A 797 -2.49 -33.67 -31.62
C ALA A 797 -2.76 -33.65 -33.13
N SER A 798 -1.69 -33.89 -33.90
CA SER A 798 -1.78 -34.31 -35.29
C SER A 798 -2.11 -35.82 -35.33
N GLY A 799 -3.19 -36.22 -36.01
CA GLY A 799 -3.44 -37.64 -36.30
C GLY A 799 -4.85 -38.02 -36.76
N SER A 800 -5.08 -37.92 -38.07
CA SER A 800 -5.88 -38.82 -38.94
C SER A 800 -7.29 -39.32 -38.55
N SER A 801 -8.27 -38.81 -39.31
CA SER A 801 -9.33 -39.51 -40.08
C SER A 801 -10.29 -40.55 -39.46
N SER A 802 -11.56 -40.40 -39.88
CA SER A 802 -12.66 -41.40 -40.01
C SER A 802 -13.41 -41.78 -38.71
N SER A 803 -14.73 -41.97 -38.63
CA SER A 803 -15.86 -41.78 -39.55
C SER A 803 -17.19 -42.02 -38.80
N VAL A 804 -18.28 -41.43 -39.30
CA VAL A 804 -19.72 -41.82 -39.25
C VAL A 804 -20.40 -42.21 -37.91
N ASN A 805 -21.42 -41.40 -37.58
CA ASN A 805 -22.82 -41.74 -37.23
C ASN A 805 -23.32 -40.61 -36.30
N GLY A 806 -24.31 -39.77 -36.62
CA GLY A 806 -25.58 -40.05 -37.29
C GLY A 806 -26.68 -40.12 -36.22
N LEU A 807 -27.47 -39.04 -36.07
CA LEU A 807 -28.87 -38.94 -35.61
C LEU A 807 -29.17 -37.74 -34.69
N THR A 808 -29.71 -36.70 -35.33
CA THR A 808 -30.94 -35.94 -35.02
C THR A 808 -31.56 -36.03 -33.61
N ALA A 809 -31.78 -34.88 -32.97
CA ALA A 809 -33.10 -34.23 -32.83
C ALA A 809 -33.23 -33.41 -31.53
N SER A 810 -33.70 -32.18 -31.74
CA SER A 810 -34.14 -31.14 -30.80
C SER A 810 -35.10 -31.61 -29.70
N THR A 811 -35.06 -31.01 -28.50
CA THR A 811 -36.01 -29.98 -28.01
C THR A 811 -35.97 -29.78 -26.48
N ALA A 812 -36.13 -28.51 -26.09
CA ALA A 812 -36.89 -28.01 -24.93
C ALA A 812 -36.38 -28.23 -23.49
N VAL A 813 -35.93 -27.10 -22.91
CA VAL A 813 -36.16 -26.62 -21.53
C VAL A 813 -37.68 -26.70 -21.23
N PRO A 814 -38.19 -27.09 -20.03
CA PRO A 814 -38.07 -26.26 -18.82
C PRO A 814 -38.12 -26.94 -17.43
N ARG A 815 -37.37 -26.36 -16.47
CA ARG A 815 -37.91 -25.71 -15.27
C ARG A 815 -36.83 -24.93 -14.53
#